data_AF-A0A4R5DGF4-F1
#
_entry.id   AF-A0A4R5DGF4-F1
#
_cell.length_a   1.000
_cell.length_b   1.000
_cell.length_c   1.000
_cell.angle_alpha   90.00
_cell.angle_beta   90.00
_cell.angle_gamma   90.00
#
_symmetry.space_group_name_H-M   'P 1'
#
loop_
_entity.id
_entity.type
_entity.pdbx_description
1 polymer ?
#
loop_
_entity_poly.entity_id
_entity_poly.type
_entity_poly.pdbx_seq_one_letter_code
_entity_poly.pdbx_strand_id
1 'polypeptide(L)'
;MDVFGTAALRERVLAAWAASPARFREDANAEEELARGAYRDRVVVELAQNAADAGRRAGDPARLLLRLDGRTLVAANTGAPLDAAGVEGLSTLRASTKRDEESVGRFGVGFAAVLAVTDEPRVHTAGGDGIRWSRHDARAAAAAVPGLAGELDRRGHAVPVLRLPFAAAAPVPAGYDTAVVLPLRDDDAVALVRRLLDEIDDALLLTLPALAEVTVEVDGHGLTLAAGRPVTLAGGLQERRIGDRTWRLSTRSGSAADELLADRPFEERSRPVWSVTVAVPVGPGGTPGPLPSSVPGVLHAPTPTDDRTDLPVLVIASLPLDSSRRRVAPGPLTDHLVEQVAQAYAALVAGLALAAGATVLDLVPGPLGVDAVDAQVHRAARTALAATPFVPAAGGDLLRPTEVVLVDGLGWSASGGAAALAGVVTGLPERDWWRDDVLPGLGATVVPLADLVDELAGLELDPPGWRALYDVLDGSDPEAMGALPVPLADGRLVRGPRGVLLPGDVDPELLAPFRLRVVAPDAVHPLLGRLGAAEATAASVLRDPLVAGAVTDLADSDDDPEAVAGAVLRLIAETRLTWRDEPWLAELPLPDATGAVGPARELLLPGSAVLSALDADPDEFTVAPEVVARFGPGTLRAVGVRDGFAVVRDADVPLDPDTEHDLDDEQGWVDATLRLVRARPAEAFIGEFVAVADLDLVRDDAWPDVLGWLAGDAEARAAVVEPALLTLPDGSRRAVASYPAWWLRTHAVLDGRPLGRSSLPGADRVVRALLPVADVPVDDAFAAAVGLVRTLADADADALLDRLADDDVALGAPDLTAVYAELAGRDPSTVRPPQRLRVLDGSGSRVVPAGEAVVCDGPHWLQLGLTGVVPGPVPLADVLDTDLAADVIDADLSAGGRRQPVPDAAAAVLGRVPGTYVEHDDLRVGGVEVDWWVDGDDVHAATTDGLARGLAWVTGRWDRRWLLVEALSEPEALPRLLVEDAFE
;
A
#
# COMPACT_ATOMS: atom_id res chain seq x y z
N MET A 1 -90.80 24.75 -10.18
CA MET A 1 -91.15 25.60 -9.02
C MET A 1 -89.83 26.11 -8.46
N ASP A 2 -89.72 27.34 -7.94
CA ASP A 2 -88.44 27.84 -7.39
C ASP A 2 -88.19 27.26 -5.98
N VAL A 3 -87.90 25.96 -5.91
CA VAL A 3 -87.77 25.20 -4.65
C VAL A 3 -86.59 25.69 -3.79
N PHE A 4 -85.59 26.31 -4.42
CA PHE A 4 -84.37 26.80 -3.75
C PHE A 4 -84.38 28.30 -3.44
N GLY A 5 -85.47 29.03 -3.75
CA GLY A 5 -85.56 30.47 -3.50
C GLY A 5 -84.54 31.31 -4.29
N THR A 6 -84.19 30.87 -5.50
CA THR A 6 -83.21 31.54 -6.38
C THR A 6 -83.60 32.97 -6.72
N ALA A 7 -84.90 33.27 -6.88
CA ALA A 7 -85.37 34.63 -7.15
C ALA A 7 -84.99 35.61 -6.03
N ALA A 8 -85.22 35.22 -4.77
CA ALA A 8 -84.90 36.06 -3.61
C ALA A 8 -83.38 36.28 -3.46
N LEU A 9 -82.55 35.28 -3.80
CA LEU A 9 -81.09 35.42 -3.84
C LEU A 9 -80.65 36.45 -4.89
N ARG A 10 -81.17 36.34 -6.11
CA ARG A 10 -80.87 37.30 -7.19
C ARG A 10 -81.28 38.72 -6.84
N GLU A 11 -82.48 38.90 -6.29
CA GLU A 11 -83.00 40.22 -5.90
C GLU A 11 -82.09 40.91 -4.87
N ARG A 12 -81.61 40.17 -3.85
CA ARG A 12 -80.66 40.71 -2.86
C ARG A 12 -79.35 41.18 -3.51
N VAL A 13 -78.79 40.39 -4.41
CA VAL A 13 -77.54 40.72 -5.12
C VAL A 13 -77.73 41.95 -6.00
N LEU A 14 -78.78 41.98 -6.83
CA LEU A 14 -79.04 43.09 -7.74
C LEU A 14 -79.31 44.39 -6.96
N ALA A 15 -80.03 44.32 -5.84
CA ALA A 15 -80.23 45.47 -4.95
C ALA A 15 -78.91 45.98 -4.36
N ALA A 16 -78.00 45.08 -3.96
CA ALA A 16 -76.68 45.46 -3.45
C ALA A 16 -75.82 46.15 -4.54
N TRP A 17 -75.83 45.65 -5.77
CA TRP A 17 -75.13 46.27 -6.89
C TRP A 17 -75.73 47.62 -7.29
N ALA A 18 -77.06 47.76 -7.21
CA ALA A 18 -77.74 49.04 -7.44
C ALA A 18 -77.35 50.09 -6.38
N ALA A 19 -77.23 49.67 -5.11
CA ALA A 19 -76.81 50.53 -4.03
C ALA A 19 -75.32 50.91 -4.10
N SER A 20 -74.47 50.03 -4.64
CA SER A 20 -73.03 50.28 -4.80
C SER A 20 -72.45 49.54 -6.02
N PRO A 21 -72.21 50.25 -7.14
CA PRO A 21 -71.51 49.70 -8.29
C PRO A 21 -70.09 49.17 -7.99
N ALA A 22 -69.48 49.60 -6.87
CA ALA A 22 -68.22 49.02 -6.40
C ALA A 22 -68.35 47.54 -6.01
N ARG A 23 -69.50 47.12 -5.43
CA ARG A 23 -69.76 45.71 -5.09
C ARG A 23 -69.82 44.81 -6.33
N PHE A 24 -70.44 45.29 -7.40
CA PHE A 24 -70.42 44.58 -8.69
C PHE A 24 -68.98 44.34 -9.17
N ARG A 25 -68.10 45.35 -9.07
CA ARG A 25 -66.68 45.22 -9.45
C ARG A 25 -65.93 44.25 -8.56
N GLU A 26 -66.17 44.28 -7.26
CA GLU A 26 -65.57 43.36 -6.29
C GLU A 26 -65.97 41.91 -6.59
N ASP A 27 -67.27 41.66 -6.80
CA ASP A 27 -67.78 40.32 -7.16
C ASP A 27 -67.20 39.84 -8.51
N ALA A 28 -67.13 40.72 -9.51
CA ALA A 28 -66.60 40.37 -10.83
C ALA A 28 -65.11 40.06 -10.76
N ASN A 29 -64.34 40.87 -10.02
CA ASN A 29 -62.91 40.63 -9.81
C ASN A 29 -62.66 39.33 -9.05
N ALA A 30 -63.47 39.04 -8.01
CA ALA A 30 -63.30 37.83 -7.21
C ALA A 30 -63.60 36.56 -8.01
N GLU A 31 -64.64 36.54 -8.84
CA GLU A 31 -64.90 35.41 -9.75
C GLU A 31 -63.84 35.27 -10.83
N GLU A 32 -63.37 36.38 -11.41
CA GLU A 32 -62.33 36.37 -12.46
C GLU A 32 -60.97 35.91 -11.92
N GLU A 33 -60.59 36.33 -10.71
CA GLU A 33 -59.38 35.89 -10.01
C GLU A 33 -59.40 34.37 -9.76
N LEU A 34 -60.55 33.82 -9.34
CA LEU A 34 -60.72 32.38 -9.14
C LEU A 34 -60.69 31.63 -10.48
N ALA A 35 -61.43 32.09 -11.49
CA ALA A 35 -61.54 31.41 -12.78
C ALA A 35 -60.24 31.44 -13.61
N ARG A 36 -59.43 32.51 -13.51
CA ARG A 36 -58.17 32.68 -14.27
C ARG A 36 -56.91 32.36 -13.46
N GLY A 37 -56.99 32.38 -12.14
CA GLY A 37 -55.85 32.18 -11.25
C GLY A 37 -55.72 30.73 -10.77
N ALA A 38 -55.52 30.57 -9.46
CA ALA A 38 -55.19 29.31 -8.79
C ALA A 38 -56.05 28.09 -9.17
N TYR A 39 -57.34 28.29 -9.47
CA TYR A 39 -58.34 27.22 -9.59
C TYR A 39 -58.58 26.72 -11.01
N ARG A 40 -57.93 27.31 -12.03
CA ARG A 40 -58.13 26.92 -13.44
C ARG A 40 -57.98 25.42 -13.66
N ASP A 41 -56.97 24.79 -13.05
CA ASP A 41 -56.64 23.38 -13.24
C ASP A 41 -57.18 22.48 -12.11
N ARG A 42 -58.18 22.93 -11.34
CA ARG A 42 -58.69 22.19 -10.16
C ARG A 42 -60.14 21.73 -10.26
N VAL A 43 -60.79 21.98 -11.41
CA VAL A 43 -62.23 21.73 -11.61
C VAL A 43 -62.64 20.31 -11.19
N VAL A 44 -61.90 19.30 -11.64
CA VAL A 44 -62.18 17.88 -11.34
C VAL A 44 -62.04 17.57 -9.85
N VAL A 45 -60.96 18.05 -9.23
CA VAL A 45 -60.66 17.79 -7.81
C VAL A 45 -61.67 18.48 -6.89
N GLU A 46 -62.08 19.71 -7.21
CA GLU A 46 -63.11 20.44 -6.46
C GLU A 46 -64.48 19.76 -6.58
N LEU A 47 -64.82 19.21 -7.75
CA LEU A 47 -66.03 18.38 -7.92
C LEU A 47 -65.95 17.09 -7.10
N ALA A 48 -64.77 16.45 -7.03
CA ALA A 48 -64.57 15.27 -6.20
C ALA A 48 -64.64 15.56 -4.69
N GLN A 49 -64.12 16.71 -4.25
CA GLN A 49 -64.28 17.18 -2.87
C GLN A 49 -65.76 17.40 -2.53
N ASN A 50 -66.51 18.09 -3.40
CA ASN A 50 -67.95 18.28 -3.20
C ASN A 50 -68.70 16.95 -3.09
N ALA A 51 -68.32 15.95 -3.90
CA ALA A 51 -68.87 14.60 -3.81
C ALA A 51 -68.54 13.92 -2.47
N ALA A 52 -67.29 13.98 -2.04
CA ALA A 52 -66.85 13.43 -0.76
C ALA A 52 -67.57 14.10 0.43
N ASP A 53 -67.76 15.42 0.39
CA ASP A 53 -68.48 16.19 1.41
C ASP A 53 -69.98 15.83 1.45
N ALA A 54 -70.59 15.58 0.28
CA ALA A 54 -71.97 15.08 0.20
C ALA A 54 -72.10 13.67 0.81
N GLY A 55 -71.13 12.79 0.58
CA GLY A 55 -71.06 11.48 1.24
C GLY A 55 -70.94 11.60 2.76
N ARG A 56 -70.00 12.41 3.26
CA ARG A 56 -69.84 12.64 4.71
C ARG A 56 -71.13 13.16 5.36
N ARG A 57 -71.85 14.08 4.72
CA ARG A 57 -73.15 14.59 5.22
C ARG A 57 -74.24 13.52 5.23
N ALA A 58 -74.21 12.57 4.29
CA ALA A 58 -75.15 11.45 4.25
C ALA A 58 -74.77 10.31 5.21
N GLY A 59 -73.51 10.26 5.68
CA GLY A 59 -72.99 9.16 6.50
C GLY A 59 -72.56 7.92 5.71
N ASP A 60 -72.59 7.99 4.37
CA ASP A 60 -72.28 6.89 3.47
C ASP A 60 -71.09 7.24 2.54
N PRO A 61 -70.29 6.24 2.11
CA PRO A 61 -69.25 6.47 1.11
C PRO A 61 -69.86 6.96 -0.22
N ALA A 62 -69.33 8.06 -0.76
CA ALA A 62 -69.78 8.64 -2.01
C ALA A 62 -69.22 7.89 -3.22
N ARG A 63 -70.00 7.87 -4.30
CA ARG A 63 -69.56 7.51 -5.65
C ARG A 63 -69.61 8.74 -6.53
N LEU A 64 -68.63 8.92 -7.40
CA LEU A 64 -68.54 10.03 -8.34
C LEU A 64 -68.45 9.50 -9.77
N LEU A 65 -69.26 10.03 -10.67
CA LEU A 65 -69.17 9.88 -12.11
C LEU A 65 -68.66 11.18 -12.72
N LEU A 66 -67.65 11.11 -13.57
CA LEU A 66 -67.12 12.20 -14.37
C LEU A 66 -67.21 11.79 -15.84
N ARG A 67 -68.24 12.27 -16.54
CA ARG A 67 -68.50 11.94 -17.94
C ARG A 67 -68.24 13.15 -18.84
N LEU A 68 -67.29 13.04 -19.75
CA LEU A 68 -67.10 13.98 -20.85
C LEU A 68 -67.68 13.40 -22.15
N ASP A 69 -68.78 14.00 -22.62
CA ASP A 69 -69.42 13.68 -23.89
C ASP A 69 -69.33 14.89 -24.83
N GLY A 70 -68.44 14.80 -25.82
CA GLY A 70 -68.14 15.90 -26.74
C GLY A 70 -67.64 17.14 -26.03
N ARG A 71 -68.54 18.12 -25.81
CA ARG A 71 -68.24 19.39 -25.12
C ARG A 71 -68.99 19.56 -23.80
N THR A 72 -69.52 18.49 -23.21
CA THR A 72 -70.26 18.56 -21.94
C THR A 72 -69.60 17.67 -20.91
N LEU A 73 -69.14 18.26 -19.80
CA LEU A 73 -68.69 17.52 -18.63
C LEU A 73 -69.87 17.37 -17.65
N VAL A 74 -70.17 16.15 -17.25
CA VAL A 74 -71.15 15.81 -16.21
C VAL A 74 -70.42 15.21 -15.03
N ALA A 75 -70.48 15.88 -13.88
CA ALA A 75 -69.98 15.36 -12.60
C ALA A 75 -71.18 14.99 -11.71
N ALA A 76 -71.47 13.70 -11.56
CA ALA A 76 -72.60 13.22 -10.77
C ALA A 76 -72.14 12.45 -9.53
N ASN A 77 -72.72 12.72 -8.37
CA ASN A 77 -72.32 12.08 -7.12
C ASN A 77 -73.50 11.55 -6.31
N THR A 78 -73.24 10.51 -5.52
CA THR A 78 -74.16 10.07 -4.46
C THR A 78 -73.93 10.84 -3.16
N GLY A 79 -74.92 10.85 -2.26
CA GLY A 79 -74.85 11.49 -0.96
C GLY A 79 -75.95 12.52 -0.74
N ALA A 80 -75.74 13.43 0.21
CA ALA A 80 -76.75 14.43 0.58
C ALA A 80 -77.14 15.31 -0.63
N PRO A 81 -78.44 15.41 -1.00
CA PRO A 81 -78.87 16.19 -2.16
C PRO A 81 -78.65 17.69 -1.97
N LEU A 82 -78.66 18.44 -3.08
CA LEU A 82 -78.63 19.91 -3.05
C LEU A 82 -79.87 20.48 -2.32
N ASP A 83 -79.63 21.36 -1.36
CA ASP A 83 -80.65 22.09 -0.59
C ASP A 83 -80.54 23.61 -0.77
N ALA A 84 -81.52 24.38 -0.27
CA ALA A 84 -81.54 25.83 -0.42
C ALA A 84 -80.32 26.52 0.22
N ALA A 85 -79.83 26.00 1.36
CA ALA A 85 -78.62 26.49 2.01
C ALA A 85 -77.36 26.23 1.15
N GLY A 86 -77.29 25.09 0.48
CA GLY A 86 -76.28 24.76 -0.51
C GLY A 86 -76.32 25.71 -1.71
N VAL A 87 -77.50 26.02 -2.24
CA VAL A 87 -77.65 27.00 -3.34
C VAL A 87 -77.16 28.39 -2.95
N GLU A 88 -77.53 28.86 -1.74
CA GLU A 88 -77.02 30.13 -1.22
C GLU A 88 -75.49 30.09 -1.08
N GLY A 89 -74.94 29.00 -0.54
CA GLY A 89 -73.49 28.80 -0.42
C GLY A 89 -72.76 28.75 -1.76
N LEU A 90 -73.34 28.15 -2.80
CA LEU A 90 -72.78 28.14 -4.16
C LEU A 90 -72.84 29.52 -4.84
N SER A 91 -73.77 30.38 -4.40
CA SER A 91 -74.01 31.70 -5.00
C SER A 91 -73.31 32.85 -4.27
N THR A 92 -72.76 32.62 -3.08
CA THR A 92 -71.97 33.59 -2.29
C THR A 92 -70.46 33.21 -2.31
N LEU A 93 -69.55 34.19 -2.32
CA LEU A 93 -68.09 33.96 -2.30
C LEU A 93 -67.60 34.53 -0.99
N ARG A 94 -66.79 33.75 -0.28
CA ARG A 94 -66.11 34.17 0.96
C ARG A 94 -67.04 34.58 2.11
N ALA A 95 -68.35 34.39 2.01
CA ALA A 95 -69.32 34.57 3.10
C ALA A 95 -69.89 33.21 3.49
N SER A 96 -69.27 32.52 4.45
CA SER A 96 -69.82 31.28 5.00
C SER A 96 -71.06 31.60 5.84
N THR A 97 -72.22 31.02 5.51
CA THR A 97 -73.45 31.12 6.31
C THR A 97 -73.53 30.11 7.46
N LYS A 98 -72.59 29.17 7.57
CA LYS A 98 -72.60 28.15 8.62
C LYS A 98 -71.63 28.52 9.75
N ARG A 99 -72.20 28.78 10.94
CA ARG A 99 -71.45 29.11 12.16
C ARG A 99 -71.16 27.91 13.08
N ASP A 100 -71.73 26.72 12.85
CA ASP A 100 -71.68 25.63 13.87
C ASP A 100 -71.61 24.16 13.34
N GLU A 101 -70.98 23.83 12.20
CA GLU A 101 -70.83 22.40 11.80
C GLU A 101 -69.46 22.04 11.22
N GLU A 102 -68.93 20.88 11.64
CA GLU A 102 -67.71 20.15 11.23
C GLU A 102 -67.69 19.73 9.73
N SER A 103 -68.04 20.64 8.83
CA SER A 103 -67.96 20.42 7.39
C SER A 103 -66.67 21.02 6.82
N VAL A 104 -65.78 20.15 6.38
CA VAL A 104 -64.60 20.48 5.56
C VAL A 104 -65.12 21.13 4.27
N GLY A 105 -64.66 22.34 3.97
CA GLY A 105 -65.04 23.08 2.77
C GLY A 105 -65.38 24.54 3.03
N ARG A 106 -64.85 25.45 2.20
CA ARG A 106 -65.40 26.80 2.00
C ARG A 106 -66.52 26.65 0.98
N PHE A 107 -67.76 26.41 1.42
CA PHE A 107 -68.90 26.32 0.50
C PHE A 107 -68.91 27.57 -0.41
N GLY A 108 -68.89 27.33 -1.73
CA GLY A 108 -68.93 28.37 -2.78
C GLY A 108 -67.59 28.73 -3.43
N VAL A 109 -66.45 28.66 -2.72
CA VAL A 109 -65.16 29.11 -3.30
C VAL A 109 -64.56 28.05 -4.23
N GLY A 110 -64.69 26.76 -3.88
CA GLY A 110 -64.23 25.63 -4.70
C GLY A 110 -65.06 25.43 -5.97
N PHE A 111 -66.39 25.63 -5.88
CA PHE A 111 -67.28 25.52 -7.03
C PHE A 111 -67.01 26.59 -8.10
N ALA A 112 -66.46 27.76 -7.73
CA ALA A 112 -66.08 28.79 -8.69
C ALA A 112 -65.04 28.33 -9.72
N ALA A 113 -64.29 27.26 -9.43
CA ALA A 113 -63.38 26.63 -10.38
C ALA A 113 -64.07 26.25 -11.70
N VAL A 114 -65.36 25.89 -11.69
CA VAL A 114 -66.10 25.51 -12.91
C VAL A 114 -66.14 26.64 -13.94
N LEU A 115 -66.07 27.92 -13.51
CA LEU A 115 -66.06 29.07 -14.42
C LEU A 115 -64.79 29.15 -15.28
N ALA A 116 -63.74 28.42 -14.91
CA ALA A 116 -62.55 28.26 -15.74
C ALA A 116 -62.89 27.58 -17.08
N VAL A 117 -63.89 26.69 -17.09
CA VAL A 117 -64.21 25.83 -18.24
C VAL A 117 -65.61 26.05 -18.82
N THR A 118 -66.54 26.64 -18.07
CA THR A 118 -67.92 26.90 -18.53
C THR A 118 -68.39 28.32 -18.24
N ASP A 119 -69.33 28.81 -19.06
CA ASP A 119 -70.08 30.05 -18.82
C ASP A 119 -71.51 29.79 -18.31
N GLU A 120 -71.94 28.53 -18.29
CA GLU A 120 -73.31 28.15 -17.97
C GLU A 120 -73.39 26.90 -17.06
N PRO A 121 -72.77 26.93 -15.86
CA PRO A 121 -72.80 25.79 -14.96
C PRO A 121 -74.24 25.50 -14.50
N ARG A 122 -74.58 24.21 -14.39
CA ARG A 122 -75.90 23.73 -13.96
C ARG A 122 -75.73 22.68 -12.88
N VAL A 123 -76.63 22.66 -11.91
CA VAL A 123 -76.66 21.64 -10.85
C VAL A 123 -78.09 21.11 -10.71
N HIS A 124 -78.24 19.80 -10.79
CA HIS A 124 -79.51 19.10 -10.72
C HIS A 124 -79.50 18.11 -9.55
N THR A 125 -80.66 17.86 -8.95
CA THR A 125 -80.85 16.87 -7.89
C THR A 125 -81.82 15.76 -8.34
N ALA A 126 -81.78 14.58 -7.72
CA ALA A 126 -82.56 13.41 -8.11
C ALA A 126 -84.09 13.62 -8.18
N GLY A 127 -84.61 14.67 -7.55
CA GLY A 127 -86.01 15.11 -7.68
C GLY A 127 -86.36 15.82 -9.00
N GLY A 128 -85.39 16.08 -9.87
CA GLY A 128 -85.56 16.76 -11.17
C GLY A 128 -85.48 18.29 -11.10
N ASP A 129 -85.54 18.87 -9.90
CA ASP A 129 -85.25 20.29 -9.65
C ASP A 129 -83.75 20.58 -9.79
N GLY A 130 -83.42 21.84 -10.05
CA GLY A 130 -82.04 22.28 -10.14
C GLY A 130 -81.90 23.78 -10.26
N ILE A 131 -80.65 24.20 -10.42
CA ILE A 131 -80.26 25.59 -10.65
C ILE A 131 -79.27 25.66 -11.80
N ARG A 132 -79.24 26.81 -12.45
CA ARG A 132 -78.25 27.15 -13.46
C ARG A 132 -77.77 28.57 -13.25
N TRP A 133 -76.56 28.82 -13.69
CA TRP A 133 -76.07 30.16 -13.94
C TRP A 133 -75.81 30.31 -15.44
N SER A 134 -75.83 31.53 -15.94
CA SER A 134 -75.45 31.84 -17.32
C SER A 134 -74.83 33.22 -17.36
N ARG A 135 -73.65 33.33 -17.96
CA ARG A 135 -72.99 34.62 -18.20
C ARG A 135 -73.86 35.56 -19.01
N HIS A 136 -74.64 35.03 -19.97
CA HIS A 136 -75.58 35.82 -20.77
C HIS A 136 -76.68 36.41 -19.89
N ASP A 137 -77.37 35.57 -19.10
CA ASP A 137 -78.47 36.00 -18.24
C ASP A 137 -77.98 36.92 -17.10
N ALA A 138 -76.78 36.67 -16.56
CA ALA A 138 -76.17 37.52 -15.56
C ALA A 138 -75.85 38.92 -16.10
N ARG A 139 -75.30 39.01 -17.33
CA ARG A 139 -75.07 40.30 -18.01
C ARG A 139 -76.38 41.02 -18.30
N ALA A 140 -77.41 40.30 -18.75
CA ALA A 140 -78.73 40.87 -19.01
C ALA A 140 -79.38 41.42 -17.73
N ALA A 141 -79.31 40.68 -16.62
CA ALA A 141 -79.80 41.11 -15.32
C ALA A 141 -79.03 42.33 -14.80
N ALA A 142 -77.70 42.35 -14.93
CA ALA A 142 -76.87 43.49 -14.54
C ALA A 142 -77.14 44.74 -15.40
N ALA A 143 -77.45 44.58 -16.70
CA ALA A 143 -77.78 45.70 -17.59
C ALA A 143 -79.09 46.41 -17.20
N ALA A 144 -79.99 45.71 -16.51
CA ALA A 144 -81.22 46.29 -15.97
C ALA A 144 -81.00 47.08 -14.66
N VAL A 145 -79.80 47.04 -14.07
CA VAL A 145 -79.47 47.75 -12.82
C VAL A 145 -79.01 49.19 -13.14
N PRO A 146 -79.69 50.22 -12.61
CA PRO A 146 -79.26 51.61 -12.80
C PRO A 146 -77.83 51.84 -12.28
N GLY A 147 -76.98 52.49 -13.08
CA GLY A 147 -75.62 52.85 -12.70
C GLY A 147 -74.53 51.85 -13.10
N LEU A 148 -74.87 50.67 -13.65
CA LEU A 148 -73.86 49.67 -14.08
C LEU A 148 -73.46 49.74 -15.56
N ALA A 149 -74.19 50.48 -16.42
CA ALA A 149 -73.95 50.52 -17.86
C ALA A 149 -72.48 50.81 -18.24
N GLY A 150 -71.88 51.85 -17.64
CA GLY A 150 -70.48 52.20 -17.91
C GLY A 150 -69.44 51.21 -17.35
N GLU A 151 -69.80 50.34 -16.41
CA GLU A 151 -68.93 49.25 -15.97
C GLU A 151 -69.07 48.03 -16.89
N LEU A 152 -70.28 47.73 -17.34
CA LEU A 152 -70.57 46.65 -18.30
C LEU A 152 -69.93 46.88 -19.67
N ASP A 153 -69.81 48.14 -20.10
CA ASP A 153 -69.10 48.52 -21.33
C ASP A 153 -67.59 48.30 -21.19
N ARG A 154 -67.02 48.66 -20.03
CA ARG A 154 -65.57 48.51 -19.77
C ARG A 154 -65.15 47.05 -19.61
N ARG A 155 -65.95 46.24 -18.91
CA ARG A 155 -65.64 44.84 -18.60
C ARG A 155 -66.03 43.85 -19.70
N GLY A 156 -66.93 44.24 -20.61
CA GLY A 156 -67.47 43.33 -21.61
C GLY A 156 -68.03 42.05 -20.97
N HIS A 157 -67.52 40.89 -21.37
CA HIS A 157 -68.01 39.60 -20.91
C HIS A 157 -67.59 39.21 -19.47
N ALA A 158 -66.76 40.01 -18.78
CA ALA A 158 -66.30 39.73 -17.41
C ALA A 158 -67.31 40.24 -16.36
N VAL A 159 -68.42 39.52 -16.17
CA VAL A 159 -69.48 39.82 -15.19
C VAL A 159 -69.57 38.70 -14.12
N PRO A 160 -70.07 38.99 -12.90
CA PRO A 160 -70.28 37.94 -11.89
C PRO A 160 -71.40 36.99 -12.33
N VAL A 161 -71.06 35.72 -12.53
CA VAL A 161 -71.94 34.66 -13.00
C VAL A 161 -72.60 33.94 -11.82
N LEU A 162 -71.81 33.47 -10.85
CA LEU A 162 -72.30 32.62 -9.75
C LEU A 162 -73.19 33.37 -8.76
N ARG A 163 -73.20 34.70 -8.79
CA ARG A 163 -74.10 35.52 -7.97
C ARG A 163 -75.57 35.40 -8.29
N LEU A 164 -75.90 35.01 -9.52
CA LEU A 164 -77.26 35.08 -10.01
C LEU A 164 -77.79 33.69 -10.40
N PRO A 165 -78.26 32.88 -9.42
CA PRO A 165 -78.83 31.58 -9.72
C PRO A 165 -80.21 31.70 -10.37
N PHE A 166 -80.50 30.84 -11.34
CA PHE A 166 -81.81 30.69 -11.98
C PHE A 166 -82.32 29.27 -11.79
N ALA A 167 -83.63 29.11 -11.58
CA ALA A 167 -84.24 27.79 -11.53
C ALA A 167 -84.02 27.03 -12.86
N ALA A 168 -83.68 25.75 -12.76
CA ALA A 168 -83.52 24.83 -13.86
C ALA A 168 -84.16 23.49 -13.52
N ALA A 169 -84.42 22.65 -14.52
CA ALA A 169 -84.90 21.29 -14.31
C ALA A 169 -84.31 20.37 -15.37
N ALA A 170 -83.72 19.26 -14.93
CA ALA A 170 -83.20 18.20 -15.78
C ALA A 170 -83.03 16.92 -14.94
N PRO A 171 -83.10 15.72 -15.56
CA PRO A 171 -82.81 14.48 -14.86
C PRO A 171 -81.33 14.38 -14.48
N VAL A 172 -81.03 13.71 -13.37
CA VAL A 172 -79.68 13.29 -13.00
C VAL A 172 -79.38 11.90 -13.59
N PRO A 173 -78.12 11.52 -13.84
CA PRO A 173 -77.77 10.16 -14.24
C PRO A 173 -78.30 9.12 -13.24
N ALA A 174 -78.78 7.98 -13.75
CA ALA A 174 -79.36 6.94 -12.92
C ALA A 174 -78.36 6.44 -11.86
N GLY A 175 -78.81 6.33 -10.60
CA GLY A 175 -77.99 5.87 -9.48
C GLY A 175 -77.17 6.95 -8.76
N TYR A 176 -77.33 8.22 -9.13
CA TYR A 176 -76.70 9.39 -8.51
C TYR A 176 -77.74 10.38 -7.96
N ASP A 177 -77.36 11.16 -6.95
CA ASP A 177 -78.25 12.06 -6.21
C ASP A 177 -78.14 13.51 -6.69
N THR A 178 -76.95 13.95 -7.08
CA THR A 178 -76.66 15.31 -7.58
C THR A 178 -75.84 15.23 -8.87
N ALA A 179 -76.12 16.09 -9.85
CA ALA A 179 -75.35 16.19 -11.09
C ALA A 179 -75.01 17.64 -11.42
N VAL A 180 -73.71 17.93 -11.52
CA VAL A 180 -73.17 19.18 -12.06
C VAL A 180 -72.94 19.00 -13.56
N VAL A 181 -73.60 19.81 -14.39
CA VAL A 181 -73.50 19.76 -15.85
C VAL A 181 -72.84 21.03 -16.33
N LEU A 182 -71.71 20.88 -17.04
CA LEU A 182 -70.84 21.96 -17.48
C LEU A 182 -70.67 21.91 -19.00
N PRO A 183 -71.43 22.72 -19.76
CA PRO A 183 -71.16 22.96 -21.18
C PRO A 183 -69.82 23.70 -21.34
N LEU A 184 -68.84 23.08 -21.98
CA LEU A 184 -67.47 23.60 -22.08
C LEU A 184 -67.37 24.69 -23.15
N ARG A 185 -66.84 25.85 -22.76
CA ARG A 185 -66.90 27.11 -23.51
C ARG A 185 -66.17 27.05 -24.86
N ASP A 186 -64.98 26.48 -24.89
CA ASP A 186 -64.03 26.53 -26.01
C ASP A 186 -63.17 25.24 -26.05
N ASP A 187 -62.43 25.03 -27.15
CA ASP A 187 -61.61 23.81 -27.33
C ASP A 187 -60.53 23.69 -26.25
N ASP A 188 -60.03 24.82 -25.73
CA ASP A 188 -59.08 24.87 -24.63
C ASP A 188 -59.68 24.31 -23.33
N ALA A 189 -60.94 24.63 -23.03
CA ALA A 189 -61.66 24.07 -21.89
C ALA A 189 -61.86 22.55 -22.03
N VAL A 190 -62.13 22.05 -23.24
CA VAL A 190 -62.22 20.59 -23.52
C VAL A 190 -60.86 19.93 -23.30
N ALA A 191 -59.79 20.49 -23.85
CA ALA A 191 -58.44 19.96 -23.70
C ALA A 191 -57.97 19.96 -22.23
N LEU A 192 -58.30 21.00 -21.47
CA LEU A 192 -58.03 21.08 -20.03
C LEU A 192 -58.79 20.00 -19.25
N VAL A 193 -60.10 19.85 -19.47
CA VAL A 193 -60.89 18.82 -18.77
C VAL A 193 -60.38 17.42 -19.12
N ARG A 194 -60.08 17.12 -20.39
CA ARG A 194 -59.52 15.81 -20.78
C ARG A 194 -58.25 15.49 -20.01
N ARG A 195 -57.29 16.41 -19.98
CA ARG A 195 -56.06 16.25 -19.19
C ARG A 195 -56.35 16.00 -17.71
N LEU A 196 -57.23 16.79 -17.09
CA LEU A 196 -57.56 16.62 -15.66
C LEU A 196 -58.27 15.29 -15.36
N LEU A 197 -59.02 14.74 -16.32
CA LEU A 197 -59.64 13.42 -16.19
C LEU A 197 -58.60 12.30 -16.35
N ASP A 198 -57.64 12.46 -17.27
CA ASP A 198 -56.54 11.52 -17.47
C ASP A 198 -55.57 11.46 -16.27
N GLU A 199 -55.49 12.54 -15.47
CA GLU A 199 -54.67 12.65 -14.26
C GLU A 199 -55.31 12.01 -13.01
N ILE A 200 -56.54 11.47 -13.09
CA ILE A 200 -57.21 10.84 -11.95
C ILE A 200 -56.55 9.50 -11.60
N ASP A 201 -56.15 9.34 -10.34
CA ASP A 201 -55.50 8.14 -9.84
C ASP A 201 -55.85 7.79 -8.38
N ASP A 202 -55.10 6.84 -7.80
CA ASP A 202 -55.25 6.38 -6.43
C ASP A 202 -55.11 7.50 -5.38
N ALA A 203 -54.27 8.51 -5.66
CA ALA A 203 -54.01 9.58 -4.71
C ALA A 203 -55.28 10.38 -4.41
N LEU A 204 -56.20 10.52 -5.37
CA LEU A 204 -57.51 11.16 -5.16
C LEU A 204 -58.34 10.41 -4.11
N LEU A 205 -58.40 9.08 -4.19
CA LEU A 205 -59.16 8.23 -3.28
C LEU A 205 -58.48 8.13 -1.90
N LEU A 206 -57.14 8.17 -1.84
CA LEU A 206 -56.38 8.27 -0.58
C LEU A 206 -56.63 9.61 0.13
N THR A 207 -56.65 10.69 -0.64
CA THR A 207 -56.91 12.06 -0.18
C THR A 207 -58.34 12.25 0.32
N LEU A 208 -59.32 11.62 -0.34
CA LEU A 208 -60.74 11.75 -0.06
C LEU A 208 -61.29 10.41 0.44
N PRO A 209 -61.07 10.03 1.72
CA PRO A 209 -61.46 8.73 2.24
C PRO A 209 -62.98 8.47 2.24
N ALA A 210 -63.79 9.53 2.19
CA ALA A 210 -65.24 9.43 2.04
C ALA A 210 -65.69 9.08 0.62
N LEU A 211 -64.80 9.12 -0.37
CA LEU A 211 -65.06 8.72 -1.74
C LEU A 211 -64.66 7.24 -1.90
N ALA A 212 -65.62 6.38 -2.20
CA ALA A 212 -65.40 4.95 -2.39
C ALA A 212 -65.17 4.58 -3.86
N GLU A 213 -65.70 5.37 -4.80
CA GLU A 213 -65.62 5.05 -6.22
C GLU A 213 -65.58 6.33 -7.06
N VAL A 214 -64.72 6.35 -8.08
CA VAL A 214 -64.70 7.35 -9.16
C VAL A 214 -64.77 6.63 -10.49
N THR A 215 -65.79 6.93 -11.28
CA THR A 215 -65.95 6.46 -12.65
C THR A 215 -65.72 7.63 -13.60
N VAL A 216 -64.76 7.48 -14.51
CA VAL A 216 -64.40 8.44 -15.54
C VAL A 216 -64.83 7.90 -16.89
N GLU A 217 -65.68 8.62 -17.62
CA GLU A 217 -66.15 8.24 -18.95
C GLU A 217 -65.81 9.34 -19.95
N VAL A 218 -64.97 9.06 -20.95
CA VAL A 218 -64.59 10.01 -21.99
C VAL A 218 -64.93 9.43 -23.36
N ASP A 219 -65.82 10.11 -24.10
CA ASP A 219 -66.26 9.71 -25.45
C ASP A 219 -66.65 8.22 -25.59
N GLY A 220 -67.27 7.64 -24.54
CA GLY A 220 -67.73 6.25 -24.49
C GLY A 220 -66.72 5.23 -23.94
N HIS A 221 -65.50 5.64 -23.58
CA HIS A 221 -64.52 4.82 -22.87
C HIS A 221 -64.58 5.09 -21.37
N GLY A 222 -64.75 4.04 -20.55
CA GLY A 222 -64.93 4.16 -19.10
C GLY A 222 -63.80 3.51 -18.31
N LEU A 223 -63.33 4.17 -17.26
CA LEU A 223 -62.46 3.63 -16.21
C LEU A 223 -63.12 3.85 -14.84
N THR A 224 -63.14 2.82 -14.01
CA THR A 224 -63.63 2.93 -12.63
C THR A 224 -62.50 2.61 -11.65
N LEU A 225 -62.22 3.54 -10.75
CA LEU A 225 -61.34 3.35 -9.59
C LEU A 225 -62.22 3.17 -8.35
N ALA A 226 -62.04 2.04 -7.66
CA ALA A 226 -62.77 1.71 -6.44
C ALA A 226 -61.81 1.51 -5.27
N ALA A 227 -62.14 2.13 -4.13
CA ALA A 227 -61.40 2.00 -2.88
C ALA A 227 -62.18 1.16 -1.87
N GLY A 228 -61.53 0.16 -1.32
CA GLY A 228 -62.03 -0.58 -0.16
C GLY A 228 -62.03 0.28 1.11
N ARG A 229 -62.74 -0.20 2.14
CA ARG A 229 -62.66 0.39 3.48
C ARG A 229 -61.24 0.17 4.04
N PRO A 230 -60.64 1.17 4.71
CA PRO A 230 -59.38 0.99 5.40
C PRO A 230 -59.46 -0.09 6.49
N VAL A 231 -58.42 -0.91 6.64
CA VAL A 231 -58.29 -1.97 7.65
C VAL A 231 -57.08 -1.68 8.52
N THR A 232 -57.22 -1.64 9.84
CA THR A 232 -56.09 -1.45 10.76
C THR A 232 -55.32 -2.76 10.97
N LEU A 233 -54.00 -2.68 10.85
CA LEU A 233 -53.05 -3.79 11.02
C LEU A 233 -52.38 -3.74 12.40
N ALA A 234 -51.63 -4.80 12.73
CA ALA A 234 -50.70 -4.78 13.85
C ALA A 234 -49.68 -3.64 13.69
N GLY A 235 -49.30 -2.99 14.80
CA GLY A 235 -48.40 -1.83 14.77
C GLY A 235 -49.08 -0.49 14.40
N GLY A 236 -50.41 -0.48 14.21
CA GLY A 236 -51.18 0.76 14.02
C GLY A 236 -51.20 1.29 12.58
N LEU A 237 -50.57 0.59 11.63
CA LEU A 237 -50.69 0.89 10.21
C LEU A 237 -52.11 0.59 9.70
N GLN A 238 -52.50 1.27 8.64
CA GLN A 238 -53.74 1.01 7.91
C GLN A 238 -53.42 0.41 6.55
N GLU A 239 -54.25 -0.53 6.11
CA GLU A 239 -54.28 -1.06 4.75
C GLU A 239 -55.47 -0.46 4.02
N ARG A 240 -55.27 -0.01 2.78
CA ARG A 240 -56.37 0.34 1.90
C ARG A 240 -56.12 -0.20 0.49
N ARG A 241 -57.07 -0.96 -0.03
CA ARG A 241 -57.02 -1.45 -1.41
C ARG A 241 -57.68 -0.45 -2.35
N ILE A 242 -57.00 -0.09 -3.44
CA ILE A 242 -57.53 0.75 -4.52
C ILE A 242 -57.29 0.00 -5.83
N GLY A 243 -58.37 -0.40 -6.50
CA GLY A 243 -58.28 -1.31 -7.64
C GLY A 243 -57.56 -2.61 -7.29
N ASP A 244 -56.44 -2.88 -7.96
CA ASP A 244 -55.56 -4.02 -7.73
C ASP A 244 -54.42 -3.74 -6.75
N ARG A 245 -54.16 -2.47 -6.40
CA ARG A 245 -53.06 -2.06 -5.52
C ARG A 245 -53.48 -2.05 -4.05
N THR A 246 -52.56 -2.47 -3.21
CA THR A 246 -52.68 -2.38 -1.76
C THR A 246 -51.76 -1.27 -1.26
N TRP A 247 -52.32 -0.33 -0.50
CA TRP A 247 -51.58 0.75 0.12
C TRP A 247 -51.43 0.51 1.62
N ARG A 248 -50.25 0.78 2.16
CA ARG A 248 -49.97 0.87 3.61
C ARG A 248 -49.91 2.34 3.99
N LEU A 249 -50.64 2.71 5.03
CA LEU A 249 -50.77 4.09 5.47
C LEU A 249 -50.44 4.22 6.95
N SER A 250 -49.81 5.32 7.31
CA SER A 250 -49.68 5.80 8.68
C SER A 250 -50.35 7.16 8.77
N THR A 251 -51.37 7.26 9.62
CA THR A 251 -52.19 8.48 9.75
C THR A 251 -52.08 9.03 11.17
N ARG A 252 -51.86 10.34 11.28
CA ARG A 252 -51.90 11.11 12.53
C ARG A 252 -52.90 12.25 12.37
N SER A 253 -53.60 12.58 13.43
CA SER A 253 -54.53 13.71 13.46
C SER A 253 -54.55 14.35 14.84
N GLY A 254 -54.87 15.63 14.91
CA GLY A 254 -54.93 16.35 16.17
C GLY A 254 -55.55 17.74 16.02
N SER A 255 -55.40 18.56 17.06
CA SER A 255 -55.79 19.97 17.06
C SER A 255 -54.53 20.81 17.25
N ALA A 256 -54.31 21.81 16.39
CA ALA A 256 -53.25 22.79 16.50
C ALA A 256 -53.55 23.74 17.67
N ALA A 257 -52.51 24.13 18.40
CA ALA A 257 -52.59 25.16 19.42
C ALA A 257 -52.78 26.54 18.79
N ASP A 258 -53.40 27.47 19.51
CA ASP A 258 -53.75 28.80 19.01
C ASP A 258 -52.50 29.58 18.55
N GLU A 259 -51.35 29.38 19.19
CA GLU A 259 -50.09 30.03 18.84
C GLU A 259 -49.57 29.59 17.45
N LEU A 260 -49.80 28.33 17.07
CA LEU A 260 -49.39 27.81 15.75
C LEU A 260 -50.22 28.42 14.61
N LEU A 261 -51.44 28.90 14.93
CA LEU A 261 -52.37 29.48 13.98
C LEU A 261 -52.36 31.01 13.99
N ALA A 262 -51.49 31.65 14.79
CA ALA A 262 -51.55 33.08 15.06
C ALA A 262 -51.41 33.97 13.80
N ASP A 263 -50.66 33.51 12.79
CA ASP A 263 -50.45 34.18 11.51
C ASP A 263 -51.47 33.77 10.43
N ARG A 264 -52.41 32.88 10.75
CA ARG A 264 -53.41 32.37 9.80
C ARG A 264 -54.67 33.24 9.74
N PRO A 265 -55.35 33.27 8.57
CA PRO A 265 -56.67 33.90 8.44
C PRO A 265 -57.66 33.39 9.50
N PHE A 266 -58.62 34.24 9.92
CA PHE A 266 -59.57 33.92 10.98
C PHE A 266 -60.35 32.62 10.73
N GLU A 267 -60.76 32.37 9.49
CA GLU A 267 -61.50 31.17 9.11
C GLU A 267 -60.68 29.89 9.30
N GLU A 268 -59.35 29.97 9.17
CA GLU A 268 -58.44 28.85 9.43
C GLU A 268 -58.19 28.69 10.93
N ARG A 269 -58.05 29.79 11.68
CA ARG A 269 -57.94 29.77 13.15
C ARG A 269 -59.16 29.13 13.82
N SER A 270 -60.35 29.35 13.27
CA SER A 270 -61.59 28.72 13.76
C SER A 270 -61.67 27.21 13.49
N ARG A 271 -60.66 26.61 12.83
CA ARG A 271 -60.61 25.19 12.45
C ARG A 271 -59.23 24.61 12.79
N PRO A 272 -58.94 24.36 14.07
CA PRO A 272 -57.61 23.94 14.50
C PRO A 272 -57.28 22.48 14.17
N VAL A 273 -58.23 21.70 13.65
CA VAL A 273 -58.02 20.27 13.36
C VAL A 273 -57.08 20.08 12.18
N TRP A 274 -56.12 19.17 12.34
CA TRP A 274 -55.19 18.76 11.29
C TRP A 274 -55.12 17.24 11.15
N SER A 275 -54.72 16.78 9.97
CA SER A 275 -54.42 15.38 9.67
C SER A 275 -53.19 15.27 8.78
N VAL A 276 -52.44 14.19 8.97
CA VAL A 276 -51.28 13.81 8.16
C VAL A 276 -51.38 12.32 7.86
N THR A 277 -51.20 11.96 6.60
CA THR A 277 -51.18 10.58 6.11
C THR A 277 -49.95 10.39 5.23
N VAL A 278 -49.15 9.39 5.55
CA VAL A 278 -48.03 8.92 4.72
C VAL A 278 -48.42 7.55 4.18
N ALA A 279 -48.33 7.36 2.86
CA ALA A 279 -48.81 6.16 2.19
C ALA A 279 -47.80 5.61 1.17
N VAL A 280 -47.65 4.29 1.13
CA VAL A 280 -46.79 3.57 0.17
C VAL A 280 -47.53 2.36 -0.40
N PRO A 281 -47.42 2.07 -1.71
CA PRO A 281 -47.95 0.83 -2.26
C PRO A 281 -47.09 -0.35 -1.78
N VAL A 282 -47.71 -1.49 -1.56
CA VAL A 282 -47.01 -2.72 -1.17
C VAL A 282 -47.35 -3.90 -2.07
N GLY A 283 -46.35 -4.74 -2.32
CA GLY A 283 -46.49 -6.01 -3.01
C GLY A 283 -47.00 -7.15 -2.12
N PRO A 284 -47.11 -8.37 -2.68
CA PRO A 284 -47.36 -9.57 -1.89
C PRO A 284 -46.33 -9.72 -0.77
N GLY A 285 -46.76 -9.98 0.46
CA GLY A 285 -45.87 -10.05 1.63
C GLY A 285 -45.63 -8.71 2.35
N GLY A 286 -46.13 -7.59 1.83
CA GLY A 286 -46.03 -6.29 2.51
C GLY A 286 -44.77 -5.49 2.18
N THR A 287 -43.94 -5.95 1.23
CA THR A 287 -42.76 -5.24 0.73
C THR A 287 -43.17 -3.92 0.06
N PRO A 288 -42.56 -2.78 0.42
CA PRO A 288 -42.82 -1.50 -0.24
C PRO A 288 -42.42 -1.52 -1.71
N GLY A 289 -43.24 -0.91 -2.56
CA GLY A 289 -42.97 -0.72 -3.98
C GLY A 289 -42.88 0.76 -4.35
N PRO A 290 -42.41 1.08 -5.57
CA PRO A 290 -42.34 2.46 -6.05
C PRO A 290 -43.74 3.06 -6.19
N LEU A 291 -43.86 4.38 -6.01
CA LEU A 291 -45.09 5.10 -6.30
C LEU A 291 -45.49 4.90 -7.78
N PRO A 292 -46.78 4.73 -8.09
CA PRO A 292 -47.24 4.67 -9.47
C PRO A 292 -46.87 5.95 -10.21
N SER A 293 -46.50 5.83 -11.50
CA SER A 293 -46.13 7.00 -12.31
C SER A 293 -47.25 8.02 -12.52
N SER A 294 -48.50 7.64 -12.21
CA SER A 294 -49.65 8.55 -12.21
C SER A 294 -49.64 9.51 -11.02
N VAL A 295 -49.04 9.09 -9.90
CA VAL A 295 -48.99 9.89 -8.67
C VAL A 295 -47.88 10.92 -8.80
N PRO A 296 -48.19 12.23 -8.77
CA PRO A 296 -47.17 13.26 -8.90
C PRO A 296 -46.26 13.30 -7.67
N GLY A 297 -44.95 13.51 -7.88
CA GLY A 297 -43.96 13.71 -6.81
C GLY A 297 -44.05 15.11 -6.21
N VAL A 298 -45.16 15.41 -5.55
CA VAL A 298 -45.44 16.67 -4.85
C VAL A 298 -46.07 16.40 -3.49
N LEU A 299 -46.03 17.36 -2.59
CA LEU A 299 -46.78 17.30 -1.33
C LEU A 299 -48.28 17.52 -1.60
N HIS A 300 -49.15 16.86 -0.84
CA HIS A 300 -50.60 16.99 -0.98
C HIS A 300 -51.21 17.75 0.21
N ALA A 301 -52.00 18.79 -0.06
CA ALA A 301 -52.60 19.65 0.98
C ALA A 301 -54.05 20.11 0.74
N PRO A 302 -55.05 19.22 0.80
CA PRO A 302 -54.97 17.76 0.67
C PRO A 302 -54.83 17.36 -0.83
N THR A 303 -54.97 18.30 -1.75
CA THR A 303 -54.76 18.13 -3.19
C THR A 303 -53.29 18.34 -3.56
N PRO A 304 -52.83 17.87 -4.75
CA PRO A 304 -51.46 18.14 -5.21
C PRO A 304 -51.09 19.64 -5.14
N THR A 305 -49.93 19.95 -4.57
CA THR A 305 -49.32 21.29 -4.57
C THR A 305 -48.26 21.40 -5.67
N ASP A 306 -47.68 22.59 -5.83
CA ASP A 306 -46.52 22.85 -6.70
C ASP A 306 -45.19 22.63 -5.95
N ASP A 307 -45.22 22.14 -4.71
CA ASP A 307 -44.03 21.85 -3.89
C ASP A 307 -43.60 20.41 -4.14
N ARG A 308 -42.48 20.25 -4.86
CA ARG A 308 -41.99 18.95 -5.29
C ARG A 308 -41.41 18.18 -4.12
N THR A 309 -41.49 16.86 -4.20
CA THR A 309 -40.85 15.95 -3.25
C THR A 309 -40.30 14.74 -3.99
N ASP A 310 -39.13 14.26 -3.57
CA ASP A 310 -38.55 12.99 -3.99
C ASP A 310 -38.65 11.91 -2.91
N LEU A 311 -39.49 12.13 -1.89
CA LEU A 311 -39.84 11.10 -0.92
C LEU A 311 -40.42 9.87 -1.62
N PRO A 312 -40.00 8.65 -1.25
CA PRO A 312 -40.47 7.40 -1.86
C PRO A 312 -41.90 7.01 -1.41
N VAL A 313 -42.67 7.96 -0.87
CA VAL A 313 -44.01 7.77 -0.31
C VAL A 313 -44.90 8.97 -0.65
N LEU A 314 -46.20 8.75 -0.71
CA LEU A 314 -47.19 9.82 -0.86
C LEU A 314 -47.45 10.48 0.49
N VAL A 315 -47.31 11.80 0.57
CA VAL A 315 -47.58 12.59 1.79
C VAL A 315 -48.79 13.49 1.59
N ILE A 316 -49.86 13.24 2.34
CA ILE A 316 -51.09 14.04 2.37
C ILE A 316 -51.22 14.67 3.76
N ALA A 317 -51.16 15.99 3.84
CA ALA A 317 -51.14 16.69 5.11
C ALA A 317 -51.97 17.98 5.07
N SER A 318 -52.52 18.42 6.21
CA SER A 318 -53.24 19.70 6.34
C SER A 318 -52.30 20.92 6.27
N LEU A 319 -51.27 20.91 5.42
CA LEU A 319 -50.28 21.96 5.28
C LEU A 319 -50.97 23.28 4.88
N PRO A 320 -50.65 24.40 5.54
CA PRO A 320 -51.23 25.68 5.20
C PRO A 320 -50.76 26.10 3.80
N LEU A 321 -51.68 26.56 2.96
CA LEU A 321 -51.34 27.07 1.63
C LEU A 321 -51.24 28.60 1.62
N ASP A 322 -50.48 29.12 0.66
CA ASP A 322 -50.39 30.55 0.36
C ASP A 322 -51.66 31.08 -0.33
N SER A 323 -51.67 32.38 -0.66
CA SER A 323 -52.82 33.01 -1.35
C SER A 323 -53.11 32.41 -2.73
N SER A 324 -52.09 31.86 -3.41
CA SER A 324 -52.25 31.16 -4.68
C SER A 324 -52.78 29.73 -4.51
N ARG A 325 -52.85 29.21 -3.28
CA ARG A 325 -53.29 27.84 -2.95
C ARG A 325 -52.52 26.73 -3.66
N ARG A 326 -51.36 27.05 -4.21
CA ARG A 326 -50.51 26.13 -4.95
C ARG A 326 -49.24 25.80 -4.21
N ARG A 327 -48.79 26.65 -3.29
CA ARG A 327 -47.61 26.40 -2.47
C ARG A 327 -47.92 26.40 -0.99
N VAL A 328 -47.18 25.61 -0.24
CA VAL A 328 -47.20 25.59 1.21
C VAL A 328 -46.66 26.91 1.74
N ALA A 329 -47.42 27.56 2.61
CA ALA A 329 -47.01 28.77 3.28
C ALA A 329 -46.03 28.42 4.42
N PRO A 330 -44.88 29.11 4.53
CA PRO A 330 -43.98 28.91 5.66
C PRO A 330 -44.61 29.45 6.95
N GLY A 331 -44.27 28.86 8.09
CA GLY A 331 -44.70 29.33 9.40
C GLY A 331 -44.81 28.21 10.45
N PRO A 332 -45.15 28.55 11.70
CA PRO A 332 -45.16 27.60 12.82
C PRO A 332 -46.07 26.38 12.62
N LEU A 333 -47.22 26.56 11.95
CA LEU A 333 -48.10 25.43 11.61
C LEU A 333 -47.42 24.45 10.64
N THR A 334 -46.69 24.95 9.65
CA THR A 334 -45.95 24.11 8.69
C THR A 334 -44.87 23.32 9.42
N ASP A 335 -44.07 23.98 10.27
CA ASP A 335 -43.02 23.33 11.05
C ASP A 335 -43.61 22.19 11.91
N HIS A 336 -44.72 22.47 12.61
CA HIS A 336 -45.43 21.45 13.40
C HIS A 336 -45.93 20.28 12.54
N LEU A 337 -46.53 20.55 11.38
CA LEU A 337 -47.05 19.50 10.50
C LEU A 337 -45.95 18.69 9.83
N VAL A 338 -44.81 19.30 9.51
CA VAL A 338 -43.61 18.61 9.03
C VAL A 338 -43.12 17.61 10.09
N GLU A 339 -43.12 17.98 11.36
CA GLU A 339 -42.82 17.03 12.45
C GLU A 339 -43.85 15.89 12.52
N GLN A 340 -45.16 16.19 12.35
CA GLN A 340 -46.18 15.14 12.32
C GLN A 340 -46.05 14.21 11.10
N VAL A 341 -45.63 14.73 9.94
CA VAL A 341 -45.26 13.93 8.75
C VAL A 341 -44.11 13.01 9.09
N ALA A 342 -43.03 13.52 9.69
CA ALA A 342 -41.89 12.72 10.08
C ALA A 342 -42.25 11.59 11.06
N GLN A 343 -43.10 11.86 12.05
CA GLN A 343 -43.58 10.85 13.00
C GLN A 343 -44.45 9.79 12.32
N ALA A 344 -45.34 10.20 11.40
CA ALA A 344 -46.13 9.26 10.61
C ALA A 344 -45.24 8.40 9.69
N TYR A 345 -44.21 9.01 9.08
CA TYR A 345 -43.22 8.35 8.24
C TYR A 345 -42.42 7.30 9.01
N ALA A 346 -41.87 7.64 10.17
CA ALA A 346 -41.10 6.71 10.98
C ALA A 346 -41.97 5.55 11.49
N ALA A 347 -43.23 5.81 11.87
CA ALA A 347 -44.18 4.76 12.21
C ALA A 347 -44.51 3.85 11.01
N LEU A 348 -44.60 4.39 9.80
CA LEU A 348 -44.76 3.61 8.57
C LEU A 348 -43.59 2.65 8.36
N VAL A 349 -42.36 3.16 8.43
CA VAL A 349 -41.13 2.36 8.29
C VAL A 349 -41.03 1.29 9.39
N ALA A 350 -41.23 1.66 10.65
CA ALA A 350 -41.17 0.70 11.75
C ALA A 350 -42.23 -0.40 11.66
N GLY A 351 -43.46 -0.05 11.24
CA GLY A 351 -44.52 -1.03 11.05
C GLY A 351 -44.28 -1.96 9.86
N LEU A 352 -43.58 -1.48 8.81
CA LEU A 352 -43.21 -2.29 7.65
C LEU A 352 -41.98 -3.18 7.90
N ALA A 353 -41.02 -2.74 8.73
CA ALA A 353 -39.81 -3.49 9.06
C ALA A 353 -40.10 -4.94 9.48
N LEU A 354 -41.15 -5.14 10.28
CA LEU A 354 -41.57 -6.46 10.77
C LEU A 354 -42.09 -7.40 9.67
N ALA A 355 -42.63 -6.87 8.58
CA ALA A 355 -43.24 -7.67 7.50
C ALA A 355 -42.35 -7.77 6.26
N ALA A 356 -41.60 -6.70 5.95
CA ALA A 356 -40.83 -6.54 4.72
C ALA A 356 -39.32 -6.73 4.90
N GLY A 357 -38.83 -6.83 6.14
CA GLY A 357 -37.40 -6.93 6.44
C GLY A 357 -36.62 -5.69 5.98
N ALA A 358 -35.34 -5.87 5.65
CA ALA A 358 -34.42 -4.79 5.33
C ALA A 358 -34.77 -3.97 4.07
N THR A 359 -35.69 -4.44 3.22
CA THR A 359 -36.19 -3.67 2.05
C THR A 359 -36.86 -2.35 2.45
N VAL A 360 -37.31 -2.22 3.70
CA VAL A 360 -37.85 -0.96 4.21
C VAL A 360 -36.82 0.16 4.25
N LEU A 361 -35.53 -0.16 4.25
CA LEU A 361 -34.44 0.83 4.20
C LEU A 361 -34.42 1.61 2.87
N ASP A 362 -35.04 1.09 1.81
CA ASP A 362 -35.22 1.81 0.55
C ASP A 362 -36.22 2.97 0.68
N LEU A 363 -37.00 3.01 1.77
CA LEU A 363 -37.83 4.15 2.14
C LEU A 363 -37.06 5.22 2.92
N VAL A 364 -35.78 5.04 3.24
CA VAL A 364 -35.02 6.08 3.95
C VAL A 364 -34.72 7.23 2.98
N PRO A 365 -35.24 8.44 3.22
CA PRO A 365 -35.04 9.55 2.30
C PRO A 365 -33.59 10.05 2.33
N GLY A 366 -33.10 10.55 1.19
CA GLY A 366 -31.77 11.16 1.07
C GLY A 366 -31.59 12.39 1.96
N PRO A 367 -30.35 12.87 2.18
CA PRO A 367 -30.07 14.00 3.07
C PRO A 367 -30.51 15.35 2.50
N LEU A 368 -30.77 15.43 1.19
CA LEU A 368 -31.20 16.62 0.49
C LEU A 368 -32.63 16.42 0.02
N GLY A 369 -33.45 17.47 0.13
CA GLY A 369 -34.74 17.55 -0.55
C GLY A 369 -34.63 18.40 -1.82
N VAL A 370 -35.60 18.29 -2.71
CA VAL A 370 -35.63 18.97 -4.01
C VAL A 370 -36.14 20.41 -3.93
N ASP A 371 -36.91 20.74 -2.89
CA ASP A 371 -37.48 22.07 -2.61
C ASP A 371 -37.34 22.43 -1.12
N ALA A 372 -37.66 23.67 -0.74
CA ALA A 372 -37.46 24.17 0.63
C ALA A 372 -38.28 23.43 1.70
N VAL A 373 -39.57 23.19 1.45
CA VAL A 373 -40.46 22.47 2.38
C VAL A 373 -40.09 20.99 2.41
N ASP A 374 -39.78 20.42 1.25
CA ASP A 374 -39.32 19.05 1.12
C ASP A 374 -38.02 18.78 1.88
N ALA A 375 -37.04 19.69 1.80
CA ALA A 375 -35.83 19.62 2.61
C ALA A 375 -36.10 19.68 4.14
N GLN A 376 -37.18 20.35 4.57
CA GLN A 376 -37.62 20.28 5.97
C GLN A 376 -38.20 18.91 6.30
N VAL A 377 -39.03 18.34 5.42
CA VAL A 377 -39.62 17.00 5.59
C VAL A 377 -38.54 15.92 5.60
N HIS A 378 -37.57 15.95 4.68
CA HIS A 378 -36.43 15.02 4.65
C HIS A 378 -35.65 15.05 5.97
N ARG A 379 -35.30 16.25 6.44
CA ARG A 379 -34.57 16.41 7.70
C ARG A 379 -35.38 15.87 8.88
N ALA A 380 -36.65 16.25 8.99
CA ALA A 380 -37.52 15.80 10.06
C ALA A 380 -37.72 14.28 10.03
N ALA A 381 -37.98 13.70 8.86
CA ALA A 381 -38.17 12.27 8.66
C ALA A 381 -36.92 11.47 9.05
N ARG A 382 -35.72 11.90 8.63
CA ARG A 382 -34.46 11.27 9.02
C ARG A 382 -34.23 11.34 10.53
N THR A 383 -34.50 12.48 11.17
CA THR A 383 -34.42 12.61 12.63
C THR A 383 -35.39 11.68 13.34
N ALA A 384 -36.63 11.57 12.85
CA ALA A 384 -37.63 10.66 13.43
C ALA A 384 -37.25 9.19 13.23
N LEU A 385 -36.74 8.81 12.05
CA LEU A 385 -36.23 7.47 11.76
C LEU A 385 -35.05 7.10 12.66
N ALA A 386 -34.08 8.01 12.83
CA ALA A 386 -32.93 7.81 13.70
C ALA A 386 -33.34 7.53 15.17
N ALA A 387 -34.44 8.12 15.63
CA ALA A 387 -34.95 7.94 16.99
C ALA A 387 -35.92 6.74 17.16
N THR A 388 -36.31 6.08 16.07
CA THR A 388 -37.33 5.02 16.09
C THR A 388 -36.67 3.64 16.05
N PRO A 389 -37.00 2.72 16.98
CA PRO A 389 -36.48 1.36 16.93
C PRO A 389 -37.18 0.56 15.83
N PHE A 390 -36.42 0.12 14.84
CA PHE A 390 -36.93 -0.73 13.75
C PHE A 390 -35.87 -1.64 13.11
N VAL A 391 -34.60 -1.53 13.49
CA VAL A 391 -33.51 -2.37 12.97
C VAL A 391 -33.34 -3.57 13.91
N PRO A 392 -33.58 -4.82 13.48
CA PRO A 392 -33.35 -6.01 14.29
C PRO A 392 -31.86 -6.16 14.66
N ALA A 393 -31.58 -6.30 15.96
CA ALA A 393 -30.28 -6.70 16.46
C ALA A 393 -30.06 -8.19 16.21
N ALA A 394 -28.79 -8.57 16.02
CA ALA A 394 -28.40 -9.98 16.00
C ALA A 394 -28.73 -10.73 17.32
N GLY A 395 -28.93 -9.99 18.42
CA GLY A 395 -29.37 -10.51 19.73
C GLY A 395 -30.89 -10.59 19.92
N GLY A 396 -31.70 -10.15 18.95
CA GLY A 396 -33.16 -10.30 18.94
C GLY A 396 -33.99 -9.08 19.35
N ASP A 397 -33.38 -8.03 19.90
CA ASP A 397 -34.05 -6.76 20.21
C ASP A 397 -34.15 -5.84 18.97
N LEU A 398 -35.05 -4.85 18.98
CA LEU A 398 -35.10 -3.80 17.94
C LEU A 398 -34.27 -2.59 18.37
N LEU A 399 -33.26 -2.27 17.57
CA LEU A 399 -32.38 -1.11 17.72
C LEU A 399 -32.94 0.11 17.00
N ARG A 400 -32.68 1.28 17.59
CA ARG A 400 -32.68 2.54 16.85
C ARG A 400 -31.46 2.58 15.94
N PRO A 401 -31.52 3.21 14.77
CA PRO A 401 -30.33 3.39 13.93
C PRO A 401 -29.11 3.98 14.67
N THR A 402 -29.33 4.86 15.66
CA THR A 402 -28.24 5.43 16.49
C THR A 402 -27.59 4.44 17.46
N GLU A 403 -28.23 3.30 17.72
CA GLU A 403 -27.74 2.22 18.56
C GLU A 403 -27.06 1.12 17.72
N VAL A 404 -27.09 1.24 16.39
CA VAL A 404 -26.47 0.29 15.48
C VAL A 404 -24.96 0.52 15.41
N VAL A 405 -24.20 -0.56 15.52
CA VAL A 405 -22.76 -0.60 15.28
C VAL A 405 -22.49 -1.49 14.07
N LEU A 406 -21.90 -0.91 13.03
CA LEU A 406 -21.38 -1.60 11.87
C LEU A 406 -19.86 -1.73 12.01
N VAL A 407 -19.31 -2.85 11.53
CA VAL A 407 -17.88 -3.17 11.63
C VAL A 407 -17.26 -3.21 10.23
N ASP A 408 -16.58 -2.14 9.84
CA ASP A 408 -15.97 -2.04 8.50
C ASP A 408 -14.90 -3.12 8.30
N GLY A 409 -14.93 -3.79 7.14
CA GLY A 409 -14.07 -4.94 6.83
C GLY A 409 -14.56 -6.30 7.36
N LEU A 410 -15.69 -6.36 8.08
CA LEU A 410 -16.30 -7.62 8.53
C LEU A 410 -16.92 -8.39 7.34
N GLY A 411 -16.47 -9.62 7.13
CA GLY A 411 -16.99 -10.52 6.12
C GLY A 411 -17.97 -11.53 6.72
N TRP A 412 -19.21 -11.53 6.25
CA TRP A 412 -20.22 -12.50 6.70
C TRP A 412 -20.03 -13.86 6.00
N SER A 413 -19.29 -14.78 6.63
CA SER A 413 -19.23 -16.19 6.23
C SER A 413 -20.64 -16.82 6.10
N ALA A 414 -20.77 -17.88 5.30
CA ALA A 414 -21.99 -18.64 5.15
C ALA A 414 -22.33 -19.51 6.39
N SER A 415 -21.36 -19.77 7.26
CA SER A 415 -21.47 -20.72 8.39
C SER A 415 -21.50 -20.08 9.78
N GLY A 416 -21.07 -18.82 9.94
CA GLY A 416 -21.07 -18.10 11.23
C GLY A 416 -22.24 -17.14 11.37
N GLY A 417 -23.08 -17.32 12.39
CA GLY A 417 -24.23 -16.44 12.65
C GLY A 417 -23.83 -15.16 13.38
N ALA A 418 -24.47 -14.04 13.04
CA ALA A 418 -24.36 -12.74 13.74
C ALA A 418 -24.55 -12.82 15.26
N ALA A 419 -25.25 -13.84 15.74
CA ALA A 419 -25.50 -14.09 17.16
C ALA A 419 -24.22 -14.32 17.99
N ALA A 420 -23.15 -14.91 17.42
CA ALA A 420 -21.91 -15.14 18.16
C ALA A 420 -21.13 -13.83 18.37
N LEU A 421 -21.09 -12.96 17.36
CA LEU A 421 -20.54 -11.61 17.46
C LEU A 421 -21.40 -10.67 18.30
N ALA A 422 -22.72 -10.91 18.41
CA ALA A 422 -23.62 -10.10 19.24
C ALA A 422 -23.25 -10.13 20.73
N GLY A 423 -22.57 -11.20 21.19
CA GLY A 423 -22.02 -11.27 22.55
C GLY A 423 -20.80 -10.38 22.78
N VAL A 424 -20.19 -9.88 21.70
CA VAL A 424 -18.98 -9.04 21.71
C VAL A 424 -19.31 -7.61 21.32
N VAL A 425 -19.99 -7.43 20.19
CA VAL A 425 -20.37 -6.11 19.65
C VAL A 425 -21.81 -5.80 20.03
N THR A 426 -21.97 -4.95 21.04
CA THR A 426 -23.30 -4.42 21.40
C THR A 426 -23.80 -3.53 20.25
N GLY A 427 -25.04 -3.74 19.82
CA GLY A 427 -25.64 -2.94 18.73
C GLY A 427 -25.42 -3.51 17.32
N LEU A 428 -24.88 -4.74 17.20
CA LEU A 428 -24.73 -5.41 15.91
C LEU A 428 -26.11 -5.73 15.28
N PRO A 429 -26.41 -5.29 14.05
CA PRO A 429 -27.67 -5.61 13.40
C PRO A 429 -27.66 -7.05 12.86
N GLU A 430 -28.85 -7.59 12.57
CA GLU A 430 -28.96 -8.82 11.78
C GLU A 430 -28.30 -8.65 10.41
N ARG A 431 -27.77 -9.75 9.84
CA ARG A 431 -26.99 -9.75 8.59
C ARG A 431 -27.66 -8.99 7.44
N ASP A 432 -28.94 -9.24 7.19
CA ASP A 432 -29.66 -8.63 6.06
C ASP A 432 -29.89 -7.11 6.25
N TRP A 433 -29.75 -6.62 7.48
CA TRP A 433 -29.88 -5.22 7.86
C TRP A 433 -28.55 -4.46 7.85
N TRP A 434 -27.45 -5.14 7.49
CA TRP A 434 -26.15 -4.52 7.32
C TRP A 434 -26.10 -3.65 6.06
N ARG A 435 -26.52 -2.39 6.18
CA ARG A 435 -26.55 -1.39 5.10
C ARG A 435 -25.69 -0.18 5.47
N ASP A 436 -24.41 -0.28 5.14
CA ASP A 436 -23.37 0.75 5.32
C ASP A 436 -23.60 2.00 4.46
N ASP A 437 -24.39 1.88 3.39
CA ASP A 437 -24.83 2.98 2.53
C ASP A 437 -25.97 3.82 3.12
N VAL A 438 -26.77 3.25 4.04
CA VAL A 438 -27.99 3.88 4.57
C VAL A 438 -27.89 4.23 6.06
N LEU A 439 -27.54 3.26 6.90
CA LEU A 439 -27.64 3.37 8.36
C LEU A 439 -26.69 4.41 8.98
N PRO A 440 -25.44 4.62 8.50
CA PRO A 440 -24.60 5.71 8.99
C PRO A 440 -25.25 7.08 8.78
N GLY A 441 -26.00 7.25 7.70
CA GLY A 441 -26.78 8.46 7.44
C GLY A 441 -27.89 8.73 8.48
N LEU A 442 -28.33 7.70 9.20
CA LEU A 442 -29.29 7.79 10.31
C LEU A 442 -28.62 7.77 11.69
N GLY A 443 -27.29 7.78 11.75
CA GLY A 443 -26.51 7.86 13.00
C GLY A 443 -25.93 6.55 13.50
N ALA A 444 -25.92 5.48 12.70
CA ALA A 444 -25.19 4.26 13.07
C ALA A 444 -23.68 4.55 13.18
N THR A 445 -23.03 3.90 14.15
CA THR A 445 -21.58 4.00 14.34
C THR A 445 -20.88 2.98 13.45
N VAL A 446 -19.81 3.38 12.78
CA VAL A 446 -18.97 2.47 12.00
C VAL A 446 -17.62 2.34 12.71
N VAL A 447 -17.26 1.11 13.09
CA VAL A 447 -16.02 0.78 13.80
C VAL A 447 -15.13 -0.04 12.86
N PRO A 448 -13.84 0.27 12.70
CA PRO A 448 -12.91 -0.58 11.95
C PRO A 448 -12.81 -1.98 12.56
N LEU A 449 -12.67 -3.02 11.72
CA LEU A 449 -12.44 -4.38 12.20
C LEU A 449 -11.18 -4.50 13.08
N ALA A 450 -10.14 -3.71 12.83
CA ALA A 450 -8.93 -3.71 13.65
C ALA A 450 -9.21 -3.31 15.11
N ASP A 451 -10.05 -2.29 15.32
CA ASP A 451 -10.43 -1.84 16.67
C ASP A 451 -11.22 -2.94 17.40
N LEU A 452 -12.13 -3.62 16.69
CA LEU A 452 -12.82 -4.79 17.24
C LEU A 452 -11.83 -5.90 17.62
N VAL A 453 -10.87 -6.21 16.74
CA VAL A 453 -9.84 -7.24 16.98
C VAL A 453 -9.01 -6.92 18.22
N ASP A 454 -8.69 -5.65 18.46
CA ASP A 454 -7.99 -5.22 19.67
C ASP A 454 -8.87 -5.40 20.93
N GLU A 455 -10.16 -5.13 20.85
CA GLU A 455 -11.12 -5.37 21.94
C GLU A 455 -11.27 -6.86 22.27
N LEU A 456 -11.19 -7.74 21.27
CA LEU A 456 -11.25 -9.20 21.47
C LEU A 456 -10.19 -9.68 22.47
N ALA A 457 -9.02 -9.04 22.53
CA ALA A 457 -7.95 -9.42 23.44
C ALA A 457 -8.33 -9.33 24.94
N GLY A 458 -9.42 -8.63 25.28
CA GLY A 458 -9.97 -8.55 26.63
C GLY A 458 -10.96 -9.65 26.99
N LEU A 459 -11.33 -10.53 26.04
CA LEU A 459 -12.28 -11.61 26.27
C LEU A 459 -11.61 -12.83 26.92
N GLU A 460 -12.31 -13.43 27.89
CA GLU A 460 -11.94 -14.71 28.48
C GLU A 460 -12.77 -15.83 27.84
N LEU A 461 -12.25 -16.41 26.76
CA LEU A 461 -12.86 -17.55 26.06
C LEU A 461 -11.98 -18.81 26.20
N ASP A 462 -12.61 -19.98 26.26
CA ASP A 462 -11.92 -21.26 26.12
C ASP A 462 -11.52 -21.51 24.66
N PRO A 463 -10.60 -22.45 24.37
CA PRO A 463 -10.16 -22.72 22.99
C PRO A 463 -11.31 -23.02 21.99
N PRO A 464 -12.36 -23.79 22.34
CA PRO A 464 -13.54 -23.93 21.49
C PRO A 464 -14.29 -22.61 21.22
N GLY A 465 -14.40 -21.73 22.22
CA GLY A 465 -14.98 -20.39 22.07
C GLY A 465 -14.19 -19.51 21.10
N TRP A 466 -12.86 -19.54 21.16
CA TRP A 466 -11.99 -18.86 20.18
C TRP A 466 -12.17 -19.41 18.77
N ARG A 467 -12.26 -20.75 18.62
CA ARG A 467 -12.53 -21.38 17.33
C ARG A 467 -13.84 -20.88 16.71
N ALA A 468 -14.91 -20.83 17.49
CA ALA A 468 -16.21 -20.35 17.03
C ALA A 468 -16.17 -18.87 16.59
N LEU A 469 -15.35 -18.05 17.25
CA LEU A 469 -15.12 -16.67 16.85
C LEU A 469 -14.37 -16.58 15.51
N TYR A 470 -13.36 -17.44 15.29
CA TYR A 470 -12.65 -17.51 14.01
C TYR A 470 -13.56 -17.97 12.86
N ASP A 471 -14.51 -18.87 13.10
CA ASP A 471 -15.53 -19.27 12.11
C ASP A 471 -16.37 -18.07 11.64
N VAL A 472 -16.66 -17.12 12.54
CA VAL A 472 -17.46 -15.93 12.23
C VAL A 472 -16.62 -14.87 11.52
N LEU A 473 -15.36 -14.69 11.93
CA LEU A 473 -14.44 -13.75 11.30
C LEU A 473 -13.93 -14.24 9.93
N ASP A 474 -14.11 -15.52 9.60
CA ASP A 474 -13.68 -16.05 8.32
C ASP A 474 -14.38 -15.35 7.14
N GLY A 475 -13.59 -14.89 6.17
CA GLY A 475 -14.04 -14.06 5.05
C GLY A 475 -13.96 -12.56 5.28
N SER A 476 -13.57 -12.11 6.48
CA SER A 476 -13.25 -10.70 6.78
C SER A 476 -11.89 -10.28 6.21
N ASP A 477 -11.63 -8.97 6.20
CA ASP A 477 -10.36 -8.42 5.71
C ASP A 477 -9.15 -8.95 6.51
N PRO A 478 -8.23 -9.71 5.89
CA PRO A 478 -7.08 -10.27 6.59
C PRO A 478 -6.08 -9.21 7.08
N GLU A 479 -6.00 -8.03 6.46
CA GLU A 479 -5.07 -6.98 6.90
C GLU A 479 -5.46 -6.41 8.26
N ALA A 480 -6.76 -6.28 8.54
CA ALA A 480 -7.30 -5.82 9.81
C ALA A 480 -7.21 -6.85 10.95
N MET A 481 -6.89 -8.12 10.65
CA MET A 481 -6.84 -9.22 11.63
C MET A 481 -5.41 -9.57 12.09
N GLY A 482 -4.42 -8.71 11.86
CA GLY A 482 -3.02 -8.96 12.23
C GLY A 482 -2.79 -9.17 13.74
N ALA A 483 -3.62 -8.57 14.60
CA ALA A 483 -3.54 -8.67 16.06
C ALA A 483 -4.47 -9.72 16.68
N LEU A 484 -5.12 -10.56 15.85
CA LEU A 484 -6.13 -11.53 16.29
C LEU A 484 -5.59 -12.39 17.45
N PRO A 485 -6.26 -12.42 18.61
CA PRO A 485 -5.80 -13.21 19.76
C PRO A 485 -5.80 -14.70 19.42
N VAL A 486 -4.75 -15.43 19.84
CA VAL A 486 -4.59 -16.86 19.61
C VAL A 486 -4.28 -17.58 20.92
N PRO A 487 -5.15 -18.51 21.39
CA PRO A 487 -4.88 -19.30 22.58
C PRO A 487 -3.85 -20.39 22.27
N LEU A 488 -2.85 -20.51 23.12
CA LEU A 488 -1.76 -21.47 23.00
C LEU A 488 -2.04 -22.74 23.82
N ALA A 489 -1.39 -23.84 23.44
CA ALA A 489 -1.51 -25.14 24.11
C ALA A 489 -1.06 -25.12 25.60
N ASP A 490 -0.19 -24.17 25.97
CA ASP A 490 0.28 -23.96 27.34
C ASP A 490 -0.60 -23.01 28.18
N GLY A 491 -1.75 -22.59 27.64
CA GLY A 491 -2.72 -21.73 28.30
C GLY A 491 -2.45 -20.23 28.18
N ARG A 492 -1.35 -19.80 27.54
CA ARG A 492 -1.12 -18.39 27.23
C ARG A 492 -2.04 -17.93 26.09
N LEU A 493 -2.37 -16.64 26.07
CA LEU A 493 -3.03 -15.98 24.94
C LEU A 493 -2.03 -15.00 24.30
N VAL A 494 -1.72 -15.19 23.02
CA VAL A 494 -0.84 -14.27 22.27
C VAL A 494 -1.64 -13.38 21.33
N ARG A 495 -1.08 -12.23 20.98
CA ARG A 495 -1.68 -11.30 20.02
C ARG A 495 -1.07 -11.52 18.64
N GLY A 496 -1.91 -11.92 17.69
CA GLY A 496 -1.53 -12.12 16.31
C GLY A 496 -1.12 -13.58 16.00
N PRO A 497 -1.53 -14.11 14.84
CA PRO A 497 -1.18 -15.47 14.40
C PRO A 497 0.22 -15.59 13.79
N ARG A 498 0.88 -14.49 13.42
CA ARG A 498 2.25 -14.53 12.88
C ARG A 498 3.25 -14.94 13.96
N GLY A 499 4.14 -15.88 13.62
CA GLY A 499 5.09 -16.46 14.59
C GLY A 499 4.41 -17.39 15.61
N VAL A 500 3.23 -17.89 15.28
CA VAL A 500 2.52 -18.93 16.02
C VAL A 500 2.51 -20.20 15.16
N LEU A 501 2.69 -21.35 15.80
CA LEU A 501 2.72 -22.66 15.16
C LEU A 501 1.39 -23.39 15.34
N LEU A 502 0.81 -23.86 14.24
CA LEU A 502 -0.28 -24.83 14.27
C LEU A 502 0.30 -26.22 14.60
N PRO A 503 -0.37 -27.05 15.41
CA PRO A 503 0.03 -28.44 15.62
C PRO A 503 0.23 -29.15 14.28
N GLY A 504 1.41 -29.76 14.09
CA GLY A 504 1.81 -30.48 12.89
C GLY A 504 2.34 -31.87 13.22
N ASP A 505 3.25 -32.38 12.40
CA ASP A 505 3.80 -33.74 12.52
C ASP A 505 4.92 -33.88 13.58
N VAL A 506 5.41 -32.77 14.14
CA VAL A 506 6.47 -32.80 15.16
C VAL A 506 5.89 -33.19 16.53
N ASP A 507 6.56 -34.13 17.20
CA ASP A 507 6.21 -34.55 18.56
C ASP A 507 6.22 -33.35 19.54
N PRO A 508 5.11 -33.05 20.24
CA PRO A 508 5.04 -31.97 21.22
C PRO A 508 6.12 -32.04 22.31
N GLU A 509 6.60 -33.24 22.66
CA GLU A 509 7.69 -33.38 23.64
C GLU A 509 9.03 -32.78 23.13
N LEU A 510 9.25 -32.74 21.81
CA LEU A 510 10.42 -32.10 21.21
C LEU A 510 10.34 -30.57 21.25
N LEU A 511 9.13 -30.01 21.35
CA LEU A 511 8.89 -28.57 21.36
C LEU A 511 8.98 -27.95 22.77
N ALA A 512 8.80 -28.78 23.81
CA ALA A 512 8.74 -28.36 25.19
C ALA A 512 9.95 -27.53 25.68
N PRO A 513 11.20 -27.83 25.30
CA PRO A 513 12.37 -27.05 25.74
C PRO A 513 12.34 -25.58 25.30
N PHE A 514 11.70 -25.28 24.16
CA PHE A 514 11.81 -23.99 23.48
C PHE A 514 10.69 -22.99 23.82
N ARG A 515 9.69 -23.40 24.62
CA ARG A 515 8.49 -22.58 24.98
C ARG A 515 7.78 -21.96 23.77
N LEU A 516 7.72 -22.70 22.65
CA LEU A 516 7.16 -22.23 21.39
C LEU A 516 5.69 -21.83 21.51
N ARG A 517 5.27 -20.95 20.61
CA ARG A 517 3.90 -20.46 20.55
C ARG A 517 3.06 -21.42 19.72
N VAL A 518 2.68 -22.57 20.29
CA VAL A 518 1.84 -23.57 19.59
C VAL A 518 0.37 -23.33 19.91
N VAL A 519 -0.50 -23.25 18.89
CA VAL A 519 -1.95 -23.06 19.06
C VAL A 519 -2.56 -24.21 19.86
N ALA A 520 -3.49 -23.90 20.77
CA ALA A 520 -4.26 -24.90 21.49
C ALA A 520 -5.01 -25.82 20.50
N PRO A 521 -4.95 -27.16 20.62
CA PRO A 521 -5.52 -28.09 19.63
C PRO A 521 -6.99 -27.81 19.28
N ASP A 522 -7.80 -27.46 20.28
CA ASP A 522 -9.24 -27.19 20.09
C ASP A 522 -9.53 -25.81 19.46
N ALA A 523 -8.54 -24.92 19.36
CA ALA A 523 -8.64 -23.60 18.71
C ALA A 523 -8.09 -23.57 17.27
N VAL A 524 -7.51 -24.66 16.78
CA VAL A 524 -6.87 -24.72 15.45
C VAL A 524 -7.88 -24.41 14.33
N HIS A 525 -7.65 -23.34 13.57
CA HIS A 525 -8.57 -22.92 12.51
C HIS A 525 -7.82 -22.52 11.22
N PRO A 526 -8.34 -22.85 10.01
CA PRO A 526 -7.70 -22.51 8.74
C PRO A 526 -7.42 -21.01 8.53
N LEU A 527 -8.22 -20.13 9.16
CA LEU A 527 -7.99 -18.68 9.15
C LEU A 527 -6.61 -18.33 9.69
N LEU A 528 -6.16 -18.97 10.78
CA LEU A 528 -4.87 -18.66 11.41
C LEU A 528 -3.71 -18.90 10.43
N GLY A 529 -3.77 -19.98 9.65
CA GLY A 529 -2.80 -20.27 8.60
C GLY A 529 -2.77 -19.20 7.50
N ARG A 530 -3.95 -18.73 7.05
CA ARG A 530 -4.04 -17.62 6.08
C ARG A 530 -3.50 -16.29 6.63
N LEU A 531 -3.59 -16.08 7.94
CA LEU A 531 -3.07 -14.89 8.61
C LEU A 531 -1.58 -14.98 8.98
N GLY A 532 -0.92 -16.12 8.69
CA GLY A 532 0.52 -16.28 8.83
C GLY A 532 0.99 -17.17 9.98
N ALA A 533 0.09 -17.94 10.60
CA ALA A 533 0.52 -19.07 11.43
C ALA A 533 1.11 -20.18 10.54
N ALA A 534 2.23 -20.77 10.95
CA ALA A 534 2.88 -21.84 10.20
C ALA A 534 2.56 -23.19 10.84
N GLU A 535 2.55 -24.27 10.06
CA GLU A 535 2.46 -25.62 10.62
C GLU A 535 3.77 -26.01 11.32
N ALA A 536 3.69 -26.66 12.48
CA ALA A 536 4.86 -27.12 13.23
C ALA A 536 5.52 -28.32 12.53
N THR A 537 6.41 -28.03 11.58
CA THR A 537 7.32 -28.99 10.94
C THR A 537 8.72 -28.86 11.52
N ALA A 538 9.57 -29.87 11.41
CA ALA A 538 10.93 -29.80 11.94
C ALA A 538 11.71 -28.58 11.39
N ALA A 539 11.53 -28.26 10.10
CA ALA A 539 12.16 -27.10 9.47
C ALA A 539 11.59 -25.76 9.94
N SER A 540 10.28 -25.64 10.16
CA SER A 540 9.68 -24.39 10.65
C SER A 540 9.97 -24.14 12.12
N VAL A 541 10.11 -25.20 12.92
CA VAL A 541 10.53 -25.13 14.32
C VAL A 541 11.97 -24.65 14.41
N LEU A 542 12.90 -25.23 13.64
CA LEU A 542 14.30 -24.77 13.61
C LEU A 542 14.43 -23.31 13.14
N ARG A 543 13.51 -22.82 12.30
CA ARG A 543 13.47 -21.41 11.88
C ARG A 543 12.82 -20.46 12.89
N ASP A 544 12.24 -20.99 13.97
CA ASP A 544 11.63 -20.15 14.98
C ASP A 544 12.72 -19.45 15.82
N PRO A 545 12.69 -18.11 15.94
CA PRO A 545 13.70 -17.38 16.72
C PRO A 545 13.82 -17.81 18.18
N LEU A 546 12.78 -18.41 18.78
CA LEU A 546 12.85 -18.93 20.15
C LEU A 546 13.74 -20.18 20.25
N VAL A 547 13.89 -20.96 19.17
CA VAL A 547 14.79 -22.12 19.14
C VAL A 547 16.25 -21.66 19.08
N ALA A 548 16.56 -20.71 18.19
CA ALA A 548 17.89 -20.09 18.13
C ALA A 548 18.25 -19.42 19.45
N GLY A 549 17.33 -18.62 20.02
CA GLY A 549 17.51 -17.97 21.31
C GLY A 549 17.76 -18.96 22.45
N ALA A 550 17.09 -20.12 22.47
CA ALA A 550 17.33 -21.14 23.48
C ALA A 550 18.73 -21.78 23.39
N VAL A 551 19.33 -21.84 22.19
CA VAL A 551 20.72 -22.29 22.02
C VAL A 551 21.71 -21.22 22.47
N THR A 552 21.46 -19.95 22.14
CA THR A 552 22.27 -18.82 22.63
C THR A 552 22.24 -18.73 24.15
N ASP A 553 21.06 -18.83 24.77
CA ASP A 553 20.91 -18.78 26.23
C ASP A 553 21.69 -19.91 26.94
N LEU A 554 21.86 -21.07 26.28
CA LEU A 554 22.67 -22.17 26.80
C LEU A 554 24.18 -21.94 26.69
N ALA A 555 24.63 -21.23 25.66
CA ALA A 555 26.05 -20.85 25.56
C ALA A 555 26.44 -19.89 26.68
N ASP A 556 25.48 -19.07 27.14
CA ASP A 556 25.66 -18.08 28.21
C ASP A 556 25.34 -18.62 29.63
N SER A 557 24.94 -19.89 29.78
CA SER A 557 24.54 -20.49 31.07
C SER A 557 25.24 -21.82 31.38
N ASP A 558 25.30 -22.19 32.67
CA ASP A 558 25.82 -23.49 33.14
C ASP A 558 24.73 -24.60 33.09
N ASP A 559 23.64 -24.40 32.32
CA ASP A 559 22.56 -25.38 32.23
C ASP A 559 22.98 -26.61 31.40
N ASP A 560 22.40 -27.78 31.71
CA ASP A 560 22.67 -29.02 30.96
C ASP A 560 22.13 -28.91 29.52
N PRO A 561 23.00 -28.94 28.48
CA PRO A 561 22.59 -28.73 27.10
C PRO A 561 21.80 -29.91 26.52
N GLU A 562 21.81 -31.09 27.16
CA GLU A 562 21.28 -32.36 26.62
C GLU A 562 19.83 -32.25 26.12
N ALA A 563 18.96 -31.53 26.82
CA ALA A 563 17.55 -31.42 26.47
C ALA A 563 17.32 -30.64 25.16
N VAL A 564 17.97 -29.48 25.03
CA VAL A 564 17.88 -28.60 23.86
C VAL A 564 18.71 -29.13 22.71
N ALA A 565 19.98 -29.48 22.93
CA ALA A 565 20.86 -30.04 21.91
C ALA A 565 20.28 -31.34 21.35
N GLY A 566 19.78 -32.24 22.23
CA GLY A 566 19.12 -33.46 21.80
C GLY A 566 17.80 -33.23 21.04
N ALA A 567 17.06 -32.15 21.32
CA ALA A 567 15.88 -31.77 20.54
C ALA A 567 16.27 -31.21 19.17
N VAL A 568 17.24 -30.28 19.09
CA VAL A 568 17.77 -29.73 17.83
C VAL A 568 18.34 -30.83 16.94
N LEU A 569 19.13 -31.77 17.49
CA LEU A 569 19.71 -32.89 16.74
C LEU A 569 18.65 -33.88 16.21
N ARG A 570 17.50 -34.04 16.89
CA ARG A 570 16.38 -34.83 16.37
C ARG A 570 15.65 -34.10 15.25
N LEU A 571 15.40 -32.80 15.43
CA LEU A 571 14.76 -31.96 14.42
C LEU A 571 15.63 -31.87 13.16
N ILE A 572 16.94 -31.64 13.28
CA ILE A 572 17.83 -31.51 12.13
C ILE A 572 17.90 -32.83 11.33
N ALA A 573 17.86 -33.98 12.00
CA ALA A 573 17.87 -35.31 11.38
C ALA A 573 16.63 -35.58 10.49
N GLU A 574 15.52 -34.86 10.72
CA GLU A 574 14.30 -34.94 9.92
C GLU A 574 14.25 -33.89 8.79
N THR A 575 15.27 -33.04 8.70
CA THR A 575 15.35 -31.97 7.70
C THR A 575 16.55 -32.12 6.77
N ARG A 576 16.64 -31.21 5.81
CA ARG A 576 17.86 -30.99 5.01
C ARG A 576 18.55 -29.68 5.37
N LEU A 577 18.14 -29.03 6.46
CA LEU A 577 18.77 -27.81 6.92
C LEU A 577 20.17 -28.14 7.44
N THR A 578 21.05 -27.17 7.29
CA THR A 578 22.42 -27.22 7.79
C THR A 578 22.76 -25.89 8.44
N TRP A 579 23.88 -25.83 9.14
CA TRP A 579 24.44 -24.59 9.69
C TRP A 579 24.68 -23.51 8.60
N ARG A 580 24.75 -23.88 7.32
CA ARG A 580 24.80 -22.89 6.23
C ARG A 580 23.45 -22.20 5.98
N ASP A 581 22.34 -22.89 6.26
CA ASP A 581 20.99 -22.32 6.18
C ASP A 581 20.66 -21.52 7.44
N GLU A 582 21.08 -22.02 8.60
CA GLU A 582 20.82 -21.48 9.93
C GLU A 582 22.13 -21.43 10.75
N PRO A 583 22.93 -20.34 10.64
CA PRO A 583 24.28 -20.25 11.22
C PRO A 583 24.38 -20.55 12.72
N TRP A 584 23.34 -20.22 13.50
CA TRP A 584 23.29 -20.48 14.94
C TRP A 584 23.36 -21.98 15.29
N LEU A 585 23.08 -22.89 14.34
CA LEU A 585 23.26 -24.33 14.56
C LEU A 585 24.72 -24.70 14.87
N ALA A 586 25.68 -23.93 14.34
CA ALA A 586 27.11 -24.10 14.58
C ALA A 586 27.51 -23.87 16.05
N GLU A 587 26.72 -23.08 16.77
CA GLU A 587 26.90 -22.76 18.20
C GLU A 587 26.32 -23.82 19.12
N LEU A 588 25.71 -24.88 18.58
CA LEU A 588 25.03 -25.87 19.41
C LEU A 588 26.03 -26.51 20.40
N PRO A 589 25.81 -26.37 21.73
CA PRO A 589 26.71 -26.91 22.72
C PRO A 589 26.65 -28.45 22.70
N LEU A 590 27.79 -29.08 22.45
CA LEU A 590 27.96 -30.53 22.38
C LEU A 590 29.14 -30.95 23.26
N PRO A 591 29.08 -32.14 23.88
CA PRO A 591 30.22 -32.67 24.63
C PRO A 591 31.33 -33.15 23.69
N ASP A 592 32.58 -32.85 24.03
CA ASP A 592 33.79 -33.45 23.47
C ASP A 592 34.06 -34.85 24.07
N ALA A 593 35.13 -35.52 23.64
CA ALA A 593 35.49 -36.86 24.10
C ALA A 593 36.03 -36.88 25.55
N THR A 594 36.38 -35.71 26.11
CA THR A 594 36.73 -35.54 27.53
C THR A 594 35.50 -35.36 28.42
N GLY A 595 34.37 -34.99 27.82
CA GLY A 595 33.10 -34.65 28.47
C GLY A 595 32.92 -33.16 28.77
N ALA A 596 33.84 -32.29 28.33
CA ALA A 596 33.64 -30.84 28.36
C ALA A 596 32.70 -30.42 27.23
N VAL A 597 31.97 -29.32 27.42
CA VAL A 597 30.99 -28.84 26.44
C VAL A 597 31.58 -27.67 25.67
N GLY A 598 31.51 -27.74 24.34
CA GLY A 598 31.90 -26.67 23.42
C GLY A 598 30.93 -26.57 22.25
N PRO A 599 30.98 -25.48 21.47
CA PRO A 599 30.11 -25.32 20.31
C PRO A 599 30.45 -26.36 19.22
N ALA A 600 29.43 -26.81 18.51
CA ALA A 600 29.58 -27.84 17.48
C ALA A 600 30.66 -27.51 16.43
N ARG A 601 30.82 -26.23 16.06
CA ARG A 601 31.83 -25.77 15.10
C ARG A 601 33.29 -26.00 15.53
N GLU A 602 33.56 -26.10 16.82
CA GLU A 602 34.93 -26.32 17.33
C GLU A 602 35.30 -27.81 17.33
N LEU A 603 34.30 -28.69 17.31
CA LEU A 603 34.49 -30.13 17.38
C LEU A 603 34.72 -30.76 15.99
N LEU A 604 35.48 -31.85 16.00
CA LEU A 604 35.83 -32.70 14.87
C LEU A 604 35.21 -34.08 15.05
N LEU A 605 34.87 -34.71 13.93
CA LEU A 605 34.43 -36.10 13.93
C LEU A 605 35.60 -37.02 14.32
N PRO A 606 35.33 -38.12 15.07
CA PRO A 606 36.34 -39.13 15.34
C PRO A 606 36.99 -39.68 14.06
N GLY A 607 38.31 -39.70 14.03
CA GLY A 607 39.10 -40.19 12.89
C GLY A 607 39.37 -39.15 11.79
N SER A 608 39.08 -37.88 12.02
CA SER A 608 39.48 -36.77 11.13
C SER A 608 41.01 -36.68 11.03
N ALA A 609 41.54 -36.53 9.82
CA ALA A 609 43.00 -36.54 9.60
C ALA A 609 43.72 -35.39 10.34
N VAL A 610 43.07 -34.23 10.42
CA VAL A 610 43.59 -33.03 11.08
C VAL A 610 43.95 -33.25 12.55
N LEU A 611 43.21 -34.11 13.28
CA LEU A 611 43.48 -34.42 14.69
C LEU A 611 44.92 -34.93 14.93
N SER A 612 45.49 -35.64 13.94
CA SER A 612 46.87 -36.16 14.05
C SER A 612 47.96 -35.12 13.79
N ALA A 613 47.60 -33.96 13.26
CA ALA A 613 48.52 -32.87 12.95
C ALA A 613 48.58 -31.81 14.05
N LEU A 614 47.62 -31.78 14.98
CA LEU A 614 47.55 -30.79 16.05
C LEU A 614 48.57 -31.08 17.17
N ASP A 615 49.12 -30.04 17.78
CA ASP A 615 49.96 -30.03 18.98
C ASP A 615 49.09 -29.84 20.25
N ALA A 616 47.98 -30.56 20.30
CA ALA A 616 47.00 -30.51 21.38
C ALA A 616 46.43 -31.92 21.66
N ASP A 617 45.68 -32.09 22.75
CA ASP A 617 45.01 -33.36 23.04
C ASP A 617 43.85 -33.58 22.05
N PRO A 618 43.89 -34.60 21.18
CA PRO A 618 42.83 -34.81 20.19
C PRO A 618 41.45 -35.09 20.80
N ASP A 619 41.38 -35.53 22.06
CA ASP A 619 40.11 -35.80 22.73
C ASP A 619 39.34 -34.50 23.06
N GLU A 620 40.04 -33.37 23.27
CA GLU A 620 39.44 -32.03 23.52
C GLU A 620 38.74 -31.46 22.28
N PHE A 621 39.18 -31.86 21.09
CA PHE A 621 38.61 -31.39 19.82
C PHE A 621 37.69 -32.40 19.18
N THR A 622 37.51 -33.59 19.74
CA THR A 622 36.70 -34.65 19.12
C THR A 622 35.33 -34.70 19.77
N VAL A 623 34.25 -34.67 18.99
CA VAL A 623 32.88 -34.84 19.55
C VAL A 623 32.73 -36.21 20.25
N ALA A 624 32.02 -36.22 21.38
CA ALA A 624 31.84 -37.43 22.19
C ALA A 624 31.32 -38.63 21.37
N PRO A 625 31.94 -39.82 21.48
CA PRO A 625 31.55 -41.02 20.72
C PRO A 625 30.07 -41.41 20.90
N GLU A 626 29.50 -41.15 22.07
CA GLU A 626 28.09 -41.43 22.39
C GLU A 626 27.13 -40.59 21.53
N VAL A 627 27.47 -39.31 21.31
CA VAL A 627 26.68 -38.40 20.47
C VAL A 627 26.73 -38.86 19.01
N VAL A 628 27.91 -39.26 18.53
CA VAL A 628 28.10 -39.84 17.19
C VAL A 628 27.29 -41.11 17.01
N ALA A 629 27.29 -42.00 18.01
CA ALA A 629 26.54 -43.26 17.96
C ALA A 629 25.02 -43.02 17.92
N ARG A 630 24.53 -41.97 18.58
CA ARG A 630 23.10 -41.64 18.68
C ARG A 630 22.55 -40.94 17.45
N PHE A 631 23.27 -39.96 16.91
CA PHE A 631 22.76 -39.08 15.84
C PHE A 631 23.42 -39.28 14.48
N GLY A 632 24.58 -39.94 14.45
CA GLY A 632 25.35 -40.21 13.24
C GLY A 632 26.13 -39.00 12.72
N PRO A 633 27.20 -39.23 11.93
CA PRO A 633 28.10 -38.17 11.47
C PRO A 633 27.44 -37.18 10.49
N GLY A 634 26.41 -37.60 9.74
CA GLY A 634 25.70 -36.71 8.81
C GLY A 634 24.94 -35.60 9.53
N THR A 635 24.26 -35.94 10.62
CA THR A 635 23.54 -35.00 11.49
C THR A 635 24.50 -34.03 12.18
N LEU A 636 25.63 -34.53 12.67
CA LEU A 636 26.62 -33.71 13.35
C LEU A 636 27.29 -32.71 12.41
N ARG A 637 27.61 -33.12 11.17
CA ARG A 637 28.04 -32.18 10.13
C ARG A 637 26.98 -31.13 9.80
N ALA A 638 25.70 -31.50 9.82
CA ALA A 638 24.62 -30.57 9.56
C ALA A 638 24.55 -29.45 10.61
N VAL A 639 24.97 -29.70 11.85
CA VAL A 639 25.07 -28.68 12.91
C VAL A 639 26.47 -28.07 13.06
N GLY A 640 27.41 -28.35 12.15
CA GLY A 640 28.72 -27.68 12.13
C GLY A 640 29.91 -28.48 12.65
N VAL A 641 29.72 -29.72 13.13
CA VAL A 641 30.87 -30.58 13.50
C VAL A 641 31.72 -30.88 12.28
N ARG A 642 33.02 -30.61 12.39
CA ARG A 642 33.98 -30.58 11.28
C ARG A 642 34.60 -31.96 11.02
N ASP A 643 35.25 -32.10 9.86
CA ASP A 643 36.18 -33.20 9.56
C ASP A 643 37.51 -32.73 8.94
N GLY A 644 37.76 -31.41 9.00
CA GLY A 644 38.96 -30.71 8.56
C GLY A 644 39.05 -29.34 9.23
N PHE A 645 39.96 -28.48 8.76
CA PHE A 645 40.11 -27.13 9.30
C PHE A 645 38.82 -26.29 9.15
N ALA A 646 38.54 -25.42 10.13
CA ALA A 646 37.44 -24.47 10.01
C ALA A 646 37.81 -23.35 9.04
N VAL A 647 36.87 -23.01 8.15
CA VAL A 647 36.94 -21.80 7.35
C VAL A 647 36.01 -20.76 7.97
N VAL A 648 36.59 -19.75 8.60
CA VAL A 648 35.88 -18.62 9.20
C VAL A 648 35.50 -17.64 8.10
N ARG A 649 34.26 -17.13 8.14
CA ARG A 649 33.75 -16.16 7.19
C ARG A 649 33.04 -15.04 7.93
N ASP A 650 33.30 -13.81 7.50
CA ASP A 650 32.55 -12.64 7.94
C ASP A 650 32.43 -11.63 6.79
N ALA A 651 31.52 -10.68 6.92
CA ALA A 651 31.25 -9.68 5.90
C ALA A 651 31.37 -8.26 6.49
N ASP A 652 31.78 -7.33 5.64
CA ASP A 652 31.94 -5.91 6.01
C ASP A 652 32.85 -5.70 7.25
N VAL A 653 33.92 -6.48 7.34
CA VAL A 653 34.88 -6.47 8.45
C VAL A 653 35.75 -5.20 8.41
N PRO A 654 35.66 -4.30 9.40
CA PRO A 654 36.57 -3.16 9.51
C PRO A 654 37.98 -3.65 9.85
N LEU A 655 39.02 -2.95 9.39
CA LEU A 655 40.40 -3.22 9.79
C LEU A 655 40.81 -2.28 10.92
N ASP A 656 40.65 -2.72 12.17
CA ASP A 656 41.03 -1.98 13.37
C ASP A 656 41.45 -2.91 14.52
N PRO A 657 41.92 -2.38 15.67
CA PRO A 657 42.37 -3.20 16.79
C PRO A 657 41.28 -4.00 17.51
N ASP A 658 40.00 -3.74 17.22
CA ASP A 658 38.86 -4.42 17.85
C ASP A 658 38.33 -5.55 16.95
N THR A 659 39.01 -5.86 15.84
CA THR A 659 38.70 -6.97 14.94
C THR A 659 39.16 -8.28 15.58
N GLU A 660 38.21 -9.15 15.93
CA GLU A 660 38.49 -10.40 16.63
C GLU A 660 37.58 -11.53 16.11
N HIS A 661 38.19 -12.55 15.52
CA HIS A 661 37.52 -13.76 15.04
C HIS A 661 38.08 -15.04 15.70
N ASP A 662 38.76 -14.90 16.84
CA ASP A 662 39.46 -15.97 17.55
C ASP A 662 40.51 -16.68 16.66
N LEU A 663 41.25 -15.88 15.89
CA LEU A 663 42.31 -16.33 14.99
C LEU A 663 43.68 -15.94 15.54
N ASP A 664 44.68 -16.83 15.41
CA ASP A 664 46.04 -16.56 15.89
C ASP A 664 46.71 -15.40 15.14
N ASP A 665 47.36 -14.49 15.88
CA ASP A 665 48.05 -13.31 15.35
C ASP A 665 47.22 -12.48 14.32
N GLU A 666 45.90 -12.44 14.49
CA GLU A 666 44.99 -11.65 13.64
C GLU A 666 45.38 -10.17 13.66
N GLN A 667 45.69 -9.64 14.84
CA GLN A 667 46.14 -8.25 14.97
C GLN A 667 47.43 -7.97 14.19
N GLY A 668 48.36 -8.94 14.15
CA GLY A 668 49.58 -8.83 13.35
C GLY A 668 49.29 -8.69 11.86
N TRP A 669 48.29 -9.42 11.36
CA TRP A 669 47.82 -9.29 9.98
C TRP A 669 47.16 -7.94 9.71
N VAL A 670 46.28 -7.47 10.59
CA VAL A 670 45.63 -6.15 10.49
C VAL A 670 46.70 -5.06 10.42
N ASP A 671 47.68 -5.08 11.32
CA ASP A 671 48.78 -4.11 11.38
C ASP A 671 49.68 -4.16 10.13
N ALA A 672 49.98 -5.35 9.62
CA ALA A 672 50.74 -5.52 8.38
C ALA A 672 49.98 -4.97 7.17
N THR A 673 48.67 -5.22 7.11
CA THR A 673 47.80 -4.79 6.03
C THR A 673 47.60 -3.26 6.02
N LEU A 674 47.31 -2.65 7.18
CA LEU A 674 47.17 -1.20 7.31
C LEU A 674 48.44 -0.45 6.91
N ARG A 675 49.62 -0.98 7.30
CA ARG A 675 50.92 -0.44 6.86
C ARG A 675 51.09 -0.50 5.35
N LEU A 676 50.72 -1.62 4.72
CA LEU A 676 50.84 -1.82 3.27
C LEU A 676 49.96 -0.84 2.48
N VAL A 677 48.74 -0.56 2.97
CA VAL A 677 47.80 0.33 2.30
C VAL A 677 47.89 1.80 2.76
N ARG A 678 48.70 2.08 3.78
CA ARG A 678 48.88 3.42 4.39
C ARG A 678 47.56 4.03 4.88
N ALA A 679 46.63 3.19 5.35
CA ALA A 679 45.37 3.62 5.95
C ALA A 679 45.49 3.66 7.48
N ARG A 680 44.67 4.48 8.14
CA ARG A 680 44.52 4.41 9.60
C ARG A 680 43.53 3.31 9.99
N PRO A 681 43.52 2.84 11.25
CA PRO A 681 42.49 1.93 11.74
C PRO A 681 41.08 2.40 11.44
N ALA A 682 40.18 1.46 11.13
CA ALA A 682 38.77 1.66 10.78
C ALA A 682 38.51 2.49 9.51
N GLU A 683 39.55 2.90 8.77
CA GLU A 683 39.41 3.61 7.50
C GLU A 683 39.25 2.65 6.31
N ALA A 684 39.68 1.40 6.44
CA ALA A 684 39.52 0.37 5.43
C ALA A 684 38.69 -0.80 5.97
N PHE A 685 37.93 -1.44 5.09
CA PHE A 685 37.15 -2.63 5.43
C PHE A 685 37.21 -3.67 4.31
N ILE A 686 36.92 -4.92 4.67
CA ILE A 686 36.89 -6.07 3.78
C ILE A 686 35.43 -6.48 3.61
N GLY A 687 34.95 -6.48 2.37
CA GLY A 687 33.55 -6.83 2.10
C GLY A 687 33.24 -8.31 2.39
N GLU A 688 34.20 -9.20 2.15
CA GLU A 688 34.11 -10.63 2.44
C GLU A 688 35.45 -11.09 3.01
N PHE A 689 35.45 -11.40 4.31
CA PHE A 689 36.59 -11.94 5.04
C PHE A 689 36.49 -13.45 5.07
N VAL A 690 37.60 -14.13 4.73
CA VAL A 690 37.70 -15.59 4.75
C VAL A 690 39.05 -15.97 5.37
N ALA A 691 39.01 -16.81 6.40
CA ALA A 691 40.19 -17.26 7.13
C ALA A 691 40.13 -18.76 7.43
N VAL A 692 41.25 -19.35 7.83
CA VAL A 692 41.37 -20.73 8.29
C VAL A 692 41.80 -20.66 9.76
N ALA A 693 41.01 -21.25 10.65
CA ALA A 693 41.31 -21.27 12.09
C ALA A 693 42.26 -22.42 12.46
N ASP A 694 42.77 -22.39 13.69
CA ASP A 694 43.56 -23.45 14.32
C ASP A 694 44.91 -23.77 13.61
N LEU A 695 45.47 -22.81 12.86
CA LEU A 695 46.75 -23.00 12.16
C LEU A 695 47.95 -23.02 13.12
N ASP A 696 47.85 -22.31 14.25
CA ASP A 696 48.83 -22.24 15.33
C ASP A 696 48.94 -23.54 16.11
N LEU A 697 47.86 -24.34 16.11
CA LEU A 697 47.84 -25.66 16.73
C LEU A 697 48.57 -26.70 15.88
N VAL A 698 49.07 -26.40 14.68
CA VAL A 698 49.74 -27.40 13.81
C VAL A 698 51.17 -27.67 14.27
N ARG A 699 51.53 -28.95 14.43
CA ARG A 699 52.91 -29.37 14.73
C ARG A 699 53.86 -29.04 13.58
N ASP A 700 55.08 -28.60 13.92
CA ASP A 700 56.13 -28.24 12.96
C ASP A 700 56.46 -29.33 11.92
N ASP A 701 56.36 -30.61 12.29
CA ASP A 701 56.65 -31.74 11.39
C ASP A 701 55.48 -32.14 10.48
N ALA A 702 54.28 -31.61 10.72
CA ALA A 702 53.05 -31.93 9.98
C ALA A 702 52.77 -30.96 8.81
N TRP A 703 53.50 -29.84 8.70
CA TRP A 703 53.30 -28.84 7.64
C TRP A 703 53.28 -29.40 6.20
N PRO A 704 54.11 -30.38 5.80
CA PRO A 704 54.02 -30.95 4.45
C PRO A 704 52.65 -31.56 4.12
N ASP A 705 52.07 -32.30 5.07
CA ASP A 705 50.76 -32.93 4.91
C ASP A 705 49.64 -31.88 5.02
N VAL A 706 49.73 -30.96 5.99
CA VAL A 706 48.75 -29.89 6.20
C VAL A 706 48.65 -28.95 4.99
N LEU A 707 49.77 -28.55 4.39
CA LEU A 707 49.76 -27.75 3.16
C LEU A 707 49.07 -28.51 2.01
N GLY A 708 49.27 -29.83 1.92
CA GLY A 708 48.55 -30.69 0.99
C GLY A 708 47.05 -30.77 1.25
N TRP A 709 46.63 -30.85 2.51
CA TRP A 709 45.22 -30.87 2.90
C TRP A 709 44.54 -29.53 2.62
N LEU A 710 45.17 -28.41 2.99
CA LEU A 710 44.67 -27.06 2.71
C LEU A 710 44.58 -26.79 1.21
N ALA A 711 45.54 -27.27 0.41
CA ALA A 711 45.49 -27.15 -1.05
C ALA A 711 44.45 -28.08 -1.70
N GLY A 712 44.15 -29.22 -1.06
CA GLY A 712 43.18 -30.21 -1.54
C GLY A 712 41.72 -29.89 -1.19
N ASP A 713 41.47 -29.16 -0.11
CA ASP A 713 40.14 -28.69 0.27
C ASP A 713 39.75 -27.41 -0.49
N ALA A 714 38.60 -27.40 -1.14
CA ALA A 714 38.21 -26.31 -2.03
C ALA A 714 37.98 -24.98 -1.28
N GLU A 715 37.43 -25.02 -0.06
CA GLU A 715 37.15 -23.81 0.72
C GLU A 715 38.44 -23.26 1.34
N ALA A 716 39.25 -24.12 1.98
CA ALA A 716 40.52 -23.72 2.57
C ALA A 716 41.51 -23.23 1.49
N ARG A 717 41.56 -23.90 0.33
CA ARG A 717 42.39 -23.46 -0.80
C ARG A 717 41.98 -22.09 -1.30
N ALA A 718 40.67 -21.81 -1.41
CA ALA A 718 40.19 -20.49 -1.78
C ALA A 718 40.59 -19.43 -0.76
N ALA A 719 40.43 -19.71 0.54
CA ALA A 719 40.83 -18.82 1.63
C ALA A 719 42.33 -18.46 1.60
N VAL A 720 43.20 -19.38 1.18
CA VAL A 720 44.64 -19.13 1.03
C VAL A 720 44.98 -18.44 -0.29
N VAL A 721 44.42 -18.87 -1.42
CA VAL A 721 44.85 -18.41 -2.75
C VAL A 721 44.23 -17.09 -3.17
N GLU A 722 42.98 -16.85 -2.79
CA GLU A 722 42.27 -15.63 -3.17
C GLU A 722 42.72 -14.46 -2.29
N PRO A 723 43.08 -13.31 -2.89
CA PRO A 723 43.51 -12.15 -2.11
C PRO A 723 42.31 -11.52 -1.38
N ALA A 724 42.56 -10.99 -0.17
CA ALA A 724 41.58 -10.15 0.49
C ALA A 724 41.42 -8.82 -0.28
N LEU A 725 40.17 -8.42 -0.52
CA LEU A 725 39.84 -7.18 -1.24
C LEU A 725 39.41 -6.10 -0.26
N LEU A 726 40.30 -5.14 -0.01
CA LEU A 726 40.02 -3.99 0.83
C LEU A 726 39.32 -2.89 0.04
N THR A 727 38.38 -2.22 0.68
CA THR A 727 37.85 -0.93 0.26
C THR A 727 38.44 0.18 1.12
N LEU A 728 39.08 1.17 0.47
CA LEU A 728 39.72 2.32 1.13
C LEU A 728 38.74 3.50 1.27
N PRO A 729 39.06 4.54 2.08
CA PRO A 729 38.18 5.69 2.30
C PRO A 729 37.78 6.47 1.03
N ASP A 730 38.61 6.40 0.00
CA ASP A 730 38.37 7.05 -1.29
C ASP A 730 37.49 6.20 -2.24
N GLY A 731 37.01 5.05 -1.77
CA GLY A 731 36.20 4.09 -2.52
C GLY A 731 37.01 3.21 -3.48
N SER A 732 38.33 3.37 -3.55
CA SER A 732 39.19 2.48 -4.33
C SER A 732 39.29 1.10 -3.66
N ARG A 733 39.50 0.06 -4.48
CA ARG A 733 39.71 -1.31 -4.00
C ARG A 733 41.15 -1.74 -4.18
N ARG A 734 41.71 -2.41 -3.19
CA ARG A 734 43.09 -2.92 -3.21
C ARG A 734 43.14 -4.37 -2.76
N ALA A 735 43.78 -5.21 -3.56
CA ALA A 735 44.06 -6.59 -3.22
C ALA A 735 45.29 -6.68 -2.29
N VAL A 736 45.19 -7.48 -1.23
CA VAL A 736 46.29 -7.82 -0.31
C VAL A 736 46.29 -9.32 -0.04
N ALA A 737 47.33 -9.84 0.60
CA ALA A 737 47.35 -11.24 1.03
C ALA A 737 46.19 -11.50 2.01
N SER A 738 45.45 -12.59 1.79
CA SER A 738 44.47 -13.06 2.77
C SER A 738 45.16 -13.39 4.09
N TYR A 739 44.38 -13.40 5.18
CA TYR A 739 44.90 -13.76 6.50
C TYR A 739 45.63 -15.12 6.48
N PRO A 740 45.07 -16.22 5.92
CA PRO A 740 45.77 -17.51 5.89
C PRO A 740 47.08 -17.48 5.10
N ALA A 741 47.10 -16.78 3.96
CA ALA A 741 48.31 -16.65 3.15
C ALA A 741 49.40 -15.88 3.89
N TRP A 742 49.03 -14.79 4.57
CA TRP A 742 49.96 -14.01 5.39
C TRP A 742 50.46 -14.79 6.59
N TRP A 743 49.57 -15.50 7.29
CA TRP A 743 49.90 -16.29 8.48
C TRP A 743 50.88 -17.40 8.11
N LEU A 744 50.59 -18.18 7.06
CA LEU A 744 51.47 -19.24 6.57
C LEU A 744 52.84 -18.71 6.13
N ARG A 745 52.92 -17.53 5.53
CA ARG A 745 54.21 -16.90 5.16
C ARG A 745 55.05 -16.50 6.38
N THR A 746 54.38 -16.12 7.46
CA THR A 746 55.00 -15.50 8.64
C THR A 746 55.40 -16.56 9.66
N HIS A 747 54.52 -17.54 9.88
CA HIS A 747 54.60 -18.48 11.00
C HIS A 747 54.88 -19.92 10.59
N ALA A 748 54.42 -20.38 9.42
CA ALA A 748 54.62 -21.78 9.03
C ALA A 748 56.10 -22.08 8.72
N VAL A 749 56.60 -23.16 9.30
CA VAL A 749 58.00 -23.57 9.22
C VAL A 749 58.11 -24.92 8.50
N LEU A 750 58.91 -24.96 7.43
CA LEU A 750 59.25 -26.18 6.70
C LEU A 750 60.73 -26.48 6.85
N ASP A 751 61.07 -27.66 7.37
CA ASP A 751 62.46 -28.08 7.67
C ASP A 751 63.25 -27.05 8.52
N GLY A 752 62.57 -26.43 9.49
CA GLY A 752 63.16 -25.42 10.37
C GLY A 752 63.34 -24.03 9.72
N ARG A 753 62.70 -23.77 8.57
CA ARG A 753 62.78 -22.48 7.85
C ARG A 753 61.39 -21.94 7.48
N PRO A 754 61.18 -20.61 7.49
CA PRO A 754 59.96 -20.02 6.95
C PRO A 754 59.74 -20.39 5.47
N LEU A 755 58.48 -20.53 5.05
CA LEU A 755 58.13 -20.88 3.66
C LEU A 755 58.74 -19.91 2.63
N GLY A 756 58.75 -18.60 2.93
CA GLY A 756 59.35 -17.56 2.08
C GLY A 756 60.86 -17.70 1.82
N ARG A 757 61.54 -18.61 2.53
CA ARG A 757 62.97 -18.90 2.37
C ARG A 757 63.23 -20.21 1.64
N SER A 758 62.23 -20.73 0.95
CA SER A 758 62.30 -21.97 0.17
C SER A 758 61.80 -21.77 -1.26
N SER A 759 62.34 -22.57 -2.17
CA SER A 759 62.01 -22.55 -3.59
C SER A 759 61.26 -23.81 -4.02
N LEU A 760 60.49 -23.70 -5.10
CA LEU A 760 59.83 -24.85 -5.69
C LEU A 760 60.81 -25.73 -6.51
N PRO A 761 60.52 -27.03 -6.69
CA PRO A 761 61.36 -27.91 -7.50
C PRO A 761 61.56 -27.40 -8.94
N GLY A 762 60.54 -26.73 -9.48
CA GLY A 762 60.52 -26.10 -10.81
C GLY A 762 60.99 -24.64 -10.87
N ALA A 763 61.57 -24.09 -9.79
CA ALA A 763 62.03 -22.69 -9.75
C ALA A 763 63.21 -22.40 -10.71
N ASP A 764 63.40 -21.12 -11.04
CA ASP A 764 64.49 -20.65 -11.89
C ASP A 764 65.85 -21.12 -11.36
N ARG A 765 66.81 -21.33 -12.27
CA ARG A 765 68.15 -21.81 -11.91
C ARG A 765 68.81 -20.93 -10.85
N VAL A 766 68.69 -19.61 -10.98
CA VAL A 766 69.29 -18.64 -10.04
C VAL A 766 68.63 -18.72 -8.67
N VAL A 767 67.30 -18.86 -8.62
CA VAL A 767 66.54 -19.02 -7.37
C VAL A 767 66.95 -20.30 -6.64
N ARG A 768 67.03 -21.44 -7.34
CA ARG A 768 67.47 -22.72 -6.73
C ARG A 768 68.93 -22.73 -6.29
N ALA A 769 69.76 -21.84 -6.85
CA ALA A 769 71.12 -21.64 -6.36
C ALA A 769 71.15 -20.82 -5.06
N LEU A 770 70.15 -19.98 -4.83
CA LEU A 770 70.03 -19.11 -3.65
C LEU A 770 69.16 -19.71 -2.55
N LEU A 771 68.13 -20.50 -2.85
CA LEU A 771 67.15 -20.99 -1.88
C LEU A 771 67.06 -22.52 -1.93
N PRO A 772 66.90 -23.21 -0.77
CA PRO A 772 66.65 -24.65 -0.72
C PRO A 772 65.37 -25.02 -1.48
N VAL A 773 65.28 -26.26 -1.96
CA VAL A 773 64.09 -26.76 -2.64
C VAL A 773 63.16 -27.43 -1.63
N ALA A 774 61.90 -27.00 -1.59
CA ALA A 774 60.82 -27.60 -0.79
C ALA A 774 59.93 -28.47 -1.69
N ASP A 775 59.78 -29.76 -1.36
CA ASP A 775 58.92 -30.69 -2.10
C ASP A 775 57.60 -30.90 -1.33
N VAL A 776 56.61 -30.07 -1.63
CA VAL A 776 55.28 -30.07 -1.00
C VAL A 776 54.19 -30.28 -2.05
N PRO A 777 53.11 -31.02 -1.74
CA PRO A 777 52.08 -31.41 -2.70
C PRO A 777 51.06 -30.29 -2.97
N VAL A 778 51.53 -29.12 -3.42
CA VAL A 778 50.70 -27.93 -3.71
C VAL A 778 50.84 -27.48 -5.16
N ASP A 779 49.80 -26.82 -5.68
CA ASP A 779 49.85 -26.22 -7.01
C ASP A 779 50.59 -24.87 -7.04
N ASP A 780 50.86 -24.38 -8.24
CA ASP A 780 51.60 -23.13 -8.49
C ASP A 780 50.98 -21.90 -7.82
N ALA A 781 49.66 -21.80 -7.80
CA ALA A 781 48.95 -20.65 -7.26
C ALA A 781 48.97 -20.67 -5.74
N PHE A 782 48.78 -21.84 -5.13
CA PHE A 782 48.90 -22.03 -3.68
C PHE A 782 50.33 -21.78 -3.21
N ALA A 783 51.32 -22.31 -3.93
CA ALA A 783 52.73 -22.07 -3.62
C ALA A 783 53.08 -20.57 -3.64
N ALA A 784 52.63 -19.84 -4.65
CA ALA A 784 52.82 -18.39 -4.72
C ALA A 784 52.09 -17.68 -3.57
N ALA A 785 50.87 -18.11 -3.23
CA ALA A 785 50.10 -17.53 -2.13
C ALA A 785 50.80 -17.70 -0.77
N VAL A 786 51.47 -18.81 -0.51
CA VAL A 786 52.21 -19.04 0.76
C VAL A 786 53.68 -18.61 0.73
N GLY A 787 54.14 -17.99 -0.37
CA GLY A 787 55.47 -17.38 -0.48
C GLY A 787 56.59 -18.32 -0.94
N LEU A 788 56.28 -19.51 -1.46
CA LEU A 788 57.30 -20.38 -2.04
C LEU A 788 57.84 -19.79 -3.35
N VAL A 789 59.15 -19.59 -3.41
CA VAL A 789 59.79 -18.77 -4.44
C VAL A 789 60.01 -19.55 -5.74
N ARG A 790 59.61 -18.95 -6.88
CA ARG A 790 59.85 -19.52 -8.22
C ARG A 790 60.83 -18.70 -9.04
N THR A 791 60.65 -17.39 -9.06
CA THR A 791 61.46 -16.42 -9.78
C THR A 791 62.11 -15.44 -8.80
N LEU A 792 63.12 -14.68 -9.23
CA LEU A 792 63.73 -13.66 -8.38
C LEU A 792 62.73 -12.57 -7.97
N ALA A 793 61.73 -12.30 -8.80
CA ALA A 793 60.66 -11.35 -8.51
C ALA A 793 59.82 -11.77 -7.29
N ASP A 794 59.57 -13.08 -7.14
CA ASP A 794 58.76 -13.64 -6.06
C ASP A 794 59.47 -13.64 -4.70
N ALA A 795 60.80 -13.51 -4.70
CA ALA A 795 61.60 -13.57 -3.50
C ALA A 795 61.52 -12.27 -2.69
N ASP A 796 61.56 -12.42 -1.37
CA ASP A 796 61.81 -11.30 -0.47
C ASP A 796 63.24 -10.76 -0.66
N ALA A 797 63.38 -9.44 -0.79
CA ALA A 797 64.65 -8.80 -1.10
C ALA A 797 65.68 -9.02 0.01
N ASP A 798 65.25 -8.97 1.27
CA ASP A 798 66.14 -9.24 2.41
C ASP A 798 66.58 -10.69 2.42
N ALA A 799 65.67 -11.63 2.13
CA ALA A 799 66.03 -13.05 2.00
C ALA A 799 67.06 -13.29 0.88
N LEU A 800 66.96 -12.59 -0.26
CA LEU A 800 67.98 -12.67 -1.31
C LEU A 800 69.32 -12.09 -0.85
N LEU A 801 69.32 -10.93 -0.19
CA LEU A 801 70.53 -10.28 0.32
C LEU A 801 71.23 -11.10 1.42
N ASP A 802 70.45 -11.66 2.35
CA ASP A 802 70.93 -12.59 3.38
C ASP A 802 71.67 -13.76 2.71
N ARG A 803 71.07 -14.37 1.68
CA ARG A 803 71.68 -15.51 0.98
C ARG A 803 72.88 -15.10 0.14
N LEU A 804 72.87 -13.91 -0.48
CA LEU A 804 74.05 -13.39 -1.18
C LEU A 804 75.25 -13.20 -0.24
N ALA A 805 75.02 -12.90 1.03
CA ALA A 805 76.06 -12.75 2.04
C ALA A 805 76.66 -14.08 2.54
N ASP A 806 76.01 -15.22 2.28
CA ASP A 806 76.51 -16.54 2.68
C ASP A 806 77.66 -17.00 1.79
N ASP A 807 78.76 -17.48 2.38
CA ASP A 807 79.95 -17.92 1.64
C ASP A 807 79.72 -19.20 0.81
N ASP A 808 78.66 -19.98 1.09
CA ASP A 808 78.32 -21.21 0.36
C ASP A 808 77.62 -20.96 -0.99
N VAL A 809 77.17 -19.73 -1.22
CA VAL A 809 76.56 -19.32 -2.49
C VAL A 809 77.63 -19.12 -3.56
N ALA A 810 77.46 -19.81 -4.70
CA ALA A 810 78.34 -19.70 -5.86
C ALA A 810 77.56 -19.19 -7.08
N LEU A 811 77.65 -17.88 -7.34
CA LEU A 811 77.07 -17.24 -8.52
C LEU A 811 78.17 -16.75 -9.47
N GLY A 812 78.00 -17.03 -10.76
CA GLY A 812 78.79 -16.42 -11.83
C GLY A 812 78.27 -15.03 -12.18
N ALA A 813 79.01 -14.31 -13.02
CA ALA A 813 78.68 -12.93 -13.37
C ALA A 813 77.25 -12.72 -13.91
N PRO A 814 76.73 -13.54 -14.85
CA PRO A 814 75.37 -13.35 -15.36
C PRO A 814 74.28 -13.51 -14.30
N ASP A 815 74.46 -14.47 -13.39
CA ASP A 815 73.47 -14.78 -12.35
C ASP A 815 73.47 -13.70 -11.26
N LEU A 816 74.65 -13.26 -10.83
CA LEU A 816 74.78 -12.19 -9.85
C LEU A 816 74.24 -10.86 -10.39
N THR A 817 74.54 -10.54 -11.65
CA THR A 817 73.97 -9.35 -12.32
C THR A 817 72.46 -9.44 -12.45
N ALA A 818 71.89 -10.62 -12.71
CA ALA A 818 70.44 -10.78 -12.75
C ALA A 818 69.78 -10.52 -11.38
N VAL A 819 70.39 -11.01 -10.29
CA VAL A 819 69.90 -10.73 -8.92
C VAL A 819 69.99 -9.24 -8.60
N TYR A 820 71.12 -8.59 -8.91
CA TYR A 820 71.25 -7.16 -8.65
C TYR A 820 70.37 -6.29 -9.54
N ALA A 821 70.11 -6.69 -10.79
CA ALA A 821 69.16 -6.00 -11.65
C ALA A 821 67.73 -6.07 -11.09
N GLU A 822 67.34 -7.23 -10.53
CA GLU A 822 66.04 -7.39 -9.86
C GLU A 822 65.97 -6.55 -8.58
N LEU A 823 67.03 -6.56 -7.76
CA LEU A 823 67.10 -5.75 -6.53
C LEU A 823 67.05 -4.25 -6.83
N ALA A 824 67.66 -3.80 -7.93
CA ALA A 824 67.63 -2.39 -8.35
C ALA A 824 66.21 -1.86 -8.66
N GLY A 825 65.26 -2.76 -8.93
CA GLY A 825 63.84 -2.41 -9.12
C GLY A 825 63.04 -2.29 -7.82
N ARG A 826 63.63 -2.59 -6.66
CA ARG A 826 62.95 -2.59 -5.36
C ARG A 826 62.95 -1.19 -4.73
N ASP A 827 61.94 -0.91 -3.93
CA ASP A 827 61.87 0.33 -3.15
C ASP A 827 62.91 0.25 -2.01
N PRO A 828 63.93 1.13 -1.98
CA PRO A 828 64.97 1.11 -0.95
C PRO A 828 64.41 1.19 0.48
N SER A 829 63.27 1.85 0.69
CA SER A 829 62.66 1.97 2.02
C SER A 829 62.06 0.66 2.56
N THR A 830 61.93 -0.35 1.69
CA THR A 830 61.39 -1.68 2.03
C THR A 830 62.46 -2.75 2.21
N VAL A 831 63.72 -2.43 1.93
CA VAL A 831 64.85 -3.35 1.98
C VAL A 831 65.76 -2.97 3.14
N ARG A 832 66.21 -3.96 3.92
CA ARG A 832 67.20 -3.74 4.96
C ARG A 832 68.60 -3.69 4.34
N PRO A 833 69.36 -2.61 4.55
CA PRO A 833 70.73 -2.49 4.07
C PRO A 833 71.61 -3.68 4.48
N PRO A 834 72.27 -4.36 3.53
CA PRO A 834 73.11 -5.51 3.85
C PRO A 834 74.44 -5.07 4.46
N GLN A 835 74.95 -5.83 5.43
CA GLN A 835 76.29 -5.58 5.98
C GLN A 835 77.42 -6.12 5.10
N ARG A 836 77.10 -7.08 4.21
CA ARG A 836 78.04 -7.77 3.34
C ARG A 836 77.43 -7.90 1.95
N LEU A 837 78.27 -7.68 0.93
CA LEU A 837 77.87 -7.72 -0.47
C LEU A 837 78.69 -8.75 -1.23
N ARG A 838 78.06 -9.36 -2.24
CA ARG A 838 78.72 -10.28 -3.14
C ARG A 838 79.18 -9.54 -4.38
N VAL A 839 80.49 -9.47 -4.58
CA VAL A 839 81.11 -8.75 -5.70
C VAL A 839 81.71 -9.73 -6.69
N LEU A 840 81.87 -9.28 -7.93
CA LEU A 840 82.54 -10.09 -8.95
C LEU A 840 84.04 -10.23 -8.63
N ASP A 841 84.57 -11.45 -8.82
CA ASP A 841 86.00 -11.75 -8.68
C ASP A 841 86.43 -12.77 -9.74
N GLY A 842 87.12 -12.30 -10.77
CA GLY A 842 87.47 -13.09 -11.94
C GLY A 842 86.24 -13.67 -12.65
N SER A 843 86.19 -15.00 -12.78
CA SER A 843 85.04 -15.70 -13.37
C SER A 843 83.94 -16.08 -12.35
N GLY A 844 84.13 -15.75 -11.08
CA GLY A 844 83.20 -16.07 -9.99
C GLY A 844 82.80 -14.84 -9.19
N SER A 845 82.47 -15.06 -7.92
CA SER A 845 82.11 -14.00 -6.98
C SER A 845 82.67 -14.29 -5.59
N ARG A 846 82.85 -13.25 -4.79
CA ARG A 846 83.26 -13.32 -3.38
C ARG A 846 82.44 -12.36 -2.55
N VAL A 847 82.38 -12.58 -1.24
CA VAL A 847 81.69 -11.67 -0.31
C VAL A 847 82.68 -10.67 0.28
N VAL A 848 82.28 -9.40 0.39
CA VAL A 848 83.02 -8.29 1.00
C VAL A 848 82.14 -7.52 2.00
N PRO A 849 82.72 -6.77 2.95
CA PRO A 849 81.97 -5.76 3.71
C PRO A 849 81.31 -4.75 2.76
N ALA A 850 80.07 -4.34 3.04
CA ALA A 850 79.34 -3.43 2.16
C ALA A 850 80.09 -2.09 1.94
N GLY A 851 80.72 -1.53 2.99
CA GLY A 851 81.54 -0.31 2.88
C GLY A 851 82.87 -0.46 2.12
N GLU A 852 83.24 -1.66 1.69
CA GLU A 852 84.37 -1.90 0.75
C GLU A 852 83.89 -2.13 -0.68
N ALA A 853 82.58 -2.15 -0.91
CA ALA A 853 82.00 -2.28 -2.23
C ALA A 853 81.62 -0.92 -2.80
N VAL A 854 81.58 -0.84 -4.13
CA VAL A 854 81.15 0.36 -4.84
C VAL A 854 80.28 -0.04 -6.02
N VAL A 855 79.13 0.63 -6.17
CA VAL A 855 78.25 0.41 -7.32
C VAL A 855 78.82 1.15 -8.53
N CYS A 856 79.06 0.42 -9.62
CA CYS A 856 79.54 0.99 -10.88
C CYS A 856 78.40 0.96 -11.90
N ASP A 857 77.93 2.16 -12.26
CA ASP A 857 76.85 2.37 -13.23
C ASP A 857 77.29 2.19 -14.68
N GLY A 858 78.60 2.11 -14.92
CA GLY A 858 79.17 1.85 -16.24
C GLY A 858 80.48 1.07 -16.23
N PRO A 859 80.81 0.40 -17.35
CA PRO A 859 82.01 -0.42 -17.44
C PRO A 859 83.31 0.39 -17.56
N HIS A 860 83.24 1.70 -17.80
CA HIS A 860 84.43 2.57 -17.87
C HIS A 860 85.15 2.66 -16.51
N TRP A 861 84.41 2.60 -15.39
CA TRP A 861 84.95 2.56 -14.03
C TRP A 861 85.90 1.39 -13.77
N LEU A 862 85.73 0.26 -14.47
CA LEU A 862 86.56 -0.94 -14.31
C LEU A 862 88.04 -0.71 -14.69
N GLN A 863 88.32 0.31 -15.50
CA GLN A 863 89.68 0.66 -15.91
C GLN A 863 90.51 1.25 -14.77
N LEU A 864 89.87 1.72 -13.70
CA LEU A 864 90.54 2.32 -12.55
C LEU A 864 91.09 1.28 -11.54
N GLY A 865 90.91 -0.02 -11.81
CA GLY A 865 91.44 -1.09 -10.96
C GLY A 865 90.73 -1.22 -9.60
N LEU A 866 89.45 -0.86 -9.55
CA LEU A 866 88.64 -0.88 -8.33
C LEU A 866 88.49 -2.31 -7.77
N THR A 867 88.60 -2.42 -6.45
CA THR A 867 88.31 -3.66 -5.72
C THR A 867 86.90 -3.59 -5.14
N GLY A 868 86.10 -4.65 -5.28
CA GLY A 868 84.75 -4.68 -4.69
C GLY A 868 83.66 -4.11 -5.59
N VAL A 869 83.72 -4.38 -6.89
CA VAL A 869 82.77 -3.80 -7.86
C VAL A 869 81.44 -4.55 -7.88
N VAL A 870 80.35 -3.79 -7.71
CA VAL A 870 78.97 -4.22 -7.97
C VAL A 870 78.48 -3.56 -9.27
N PRO A 871 78.34 -4.31 -10.38
CA PRO A 871 77.79 -3.74 -11.61
C PRO A 871 76.28 -3.57 -11.47
N GLY A 872 75.80 -2.33 -11.60
CA GLY A 872 74.38 -2.04 -11.52
C GLY A 872 74.05 -0.57 -11.67
N PRO A 873 72.79 -0.21 -11.97
CA PRO A 873 72.39 1.17 -12.17
C PRO A 873 72.38 1.94 -10.84
N VAL A 874 72.34 3.26 -10.90
CA VAL A 874 72.32 4.15 -9.71
C VAL A 874 71.29 3.74 -8.63
N PRO A 875 70.03 3.36 -8.95
CA PRO A 875 69.07 2.94 -7.91
C PRO A 875 69.51 1.74 -7.08
N LEU A 876 70.43 0.91 -7.59
CA LEU A 876 70.97 -0.20 -6.81
C LEU A 876 71.80 0.29 -5.62
N ALA A 877 72.51 1.41 -5.75
CA ALA A 877 73.28 2.01 -4.66
C ALA A 877 72.37 2.37 -3.48
N ASP A 878 71.20 2.94 -3.77
CA ASP A 878 70.19 3.29 -2.76
C ASP A 878 69.64 2.04 -2.05
N VAL A 879 69.31 0.97 -2.79
CA VAL A 879 68.81 -0.30 -2.22
C VAL A 879 69.85 -0.99 -1.34
N LEU A 880 71.12 -0.93 -1.75
CA LEU A 880 72.22 -1.56 -1.01
C LEU A 880 72.82 -0.65 0.08
N ASP A 881 72.40 0.61 0.18
CA ASP A 881 73.01 1.65 1.03
C ASP A 881 74.54 1.69 0.87
N THR A 882 75.00 1.70 -0.39
CA THR A 882 76.42 1.60 -0.75
C THR A 882 76.78 2.74 -1.71
N ASP A 883 78.02 3.23 -1.60
CA ASP A 883 78.48 4.36 -2.42
C ASP A 883 78.44 4.05 -3.94
N LEU A 884 78.02 5.03 -4.73
CA LEU A 884 78.19 5.04 -6.18
C LEU A 884 79.63 5.44 -6.53
N ALA A 885 80.22 4.79 -7.54
CA ALA A 885 81.57 5.08 -8.00
C ALA A 885 81.80 6.57 -8.30
N ALA A 886 80.81 7.22 -8.93
CA ALA A 886 80.85 8.64 -9.26
C ALA A 886 80.90 9.58 -8.04
N ASP A 887 80.41 9.14 -6.87
CA ASP A 887 80.32 9.98 -5.67
C ASP A 887 81.61 9.93 -4.83
N VAL A 888 82.35 8.80 -4.89
CA VAL A 888 83.53 8.56 -4.03
C VAL A 888 84.86 8.54 -4.76
N ILE A 889 84.84 8.41 -6.10
CA ILE A 889 86.05 8.41 -6.92
C ILE A 889 86.19 9.75 -7.61
N ASP A 890 87.28 10.45 -7.31
CA ASP A 890 87.65 11.68 -8.00
C ASP A 890 88.16 11.35 -9.42
N ALA A 891 87.23 11.34 -10.38
CA ALA A 891 87.45 10.97 -11.77
C ALA A 891 87.80 12.17 -12.66
N ASP A 892 88.68 13.05 -12.18
CA ASP A 892 89.15 14.21 -12.93
C ASP A 892 89.81 13.80 -14.26
N LEU A 893 89.22 14.26 -15.37
CA LEU A 893 89.73 14.04 -16.73
C LEU A 893 90.95 14.93 -17.00
N SER A 894 92.03 14.34 -17.51
CA SER A 894 93.22 15.08 -17.91
C SER A 894 92.91 16.13 -18.98
N ALA A 895 93.39 17.36 -18.78
CA ALA A 895 93.26 18.44 -19.75
C ALA A 895 94.04 18.12 -21.04
N GLY A 896 93.39 18.30 -22.19
CA GLY A 896 93.90 17.89 -23.49
C GLY A 896 92.78 17.26 -24.32
N GLY A 897 93.07 16.87 -25.55
CA GLY A 897 92.11 16.22 -26.44
C GLY A 897 91.59 17.10 -27.59
N ARG A 898 91.34 16.46 -28.73
CA ARG A 898 90.87 17.11 -29.97
C ARG A 898 89.48 16.57 -30.30
N ARG A 899 88.51 17.48 -30.46
CA ARG A 899 87.16 17.10 -30.87
C ARG A 899 87.18 16.67 -32.34
N GLN A 900 86.82 15.43 -32.61
CA GLN A 900 86.79 14.80 -33.93
C GLN A 900 85.35 14.41 -34.30
N PRO A 901 84.97 14.40 -35.60
CA PRO A 901 83.72 13.80 -36.01
C PRO A 901 83.74 12.29 -35.75
N VAL A 902 82.61 11.73 -35.31
CA VAL A 902 82.48 10.27 -35.18
C VAL A 902 82.54 9.63 -36.58
N PRO A 903 83.34 8.58 -36.81
CA PRO A 903 83.42 7.93 -38.12
C PRO A 903 82.06 7.37 -38.59
N ASP A 904 81.75 7.51 -39.87
CA ASP A 904 80.48 7.04 -40.47
C ASP A 904 80.21 5.55 -40.24
N ALA A 905 81.26 4.73 -40.11
CA ALA A 905 81.16 3.31 -39.79
C ALA A 905 80.45 3.05 -38.45
N ALA A 906 80.59 3.93 -37.47
CA ALA A 906 79.90 3.80 -36.18
C ALA A 906 78.39 3.96 -36.32
N ALA A 907 77.93 4.89 -37.17
CA ALA A 907 76.50 5.07 -37.44
C ALA A 907 75.88 3.85 -38.13
N ALA A 908 76.65 3.14 -38.96
CA ALA A 908 76.19 1.92 -39.61
C ALA A 908 76.00 0.75 -38.63
N VAL A 909 76.82 0.65 -37.59
CA VAL A 909 76.77 -0.42 -36.58
C VAL A 909 75.80 -0.09 -35.44
N LEU A 910 75.85 1.13 -34.91
CA LEU A 910 75.08 1.55 -33.73
C LEU A 910 73.77 2.28 -34.08
N GLY A 911 73.61 2.72 -35.33
CA GLY A 911 72.50 3.57 -35.75
C GLY A 911 72.76 5.03 -35.40
N ARG A 912 72.06 5.54 -34.37
CA ARG A 912 72.20 6.95 -33.96
C ARG A 912 73.42 7.10 -33.05
N VAL A 913 74.42 7.85 -33.51
CA VAL A 913 75.66 8.14 -32.77
C VAL A 913 75.79 9.63 -32.45
N PRO A 914 76.60 10.00 -31.43
CA PRO A 914 77.02 11.38 -31.22
C PRO A 914 77.69 11.97 -32.47
N GLY A 915 77.56 13.28 -32.68
CA GLY A 915 78.17 13.94 -33.86
C GLY A 915 79.70 14.06 -33.76
N THR A 916 80.25 14.05 -32.55
CA THR A 916 81.68 14.19 -32.28
C THR A 916 82.10 13.35 -31.07
N TYR A 917 83.38 13.01 -31.01
CA TYR A 917 84.04 12.48 -29.81
C TYR A 917 85.32 13.29 -29.52
N VAL A 918 85.92 13.11 -28.35
CA VAL A 918 87.18 13.75 -27.97
C VAL A 918 88.31 12.72 -28.05
N GLU A 919 89.21 12.90 -29.01
CA GLU A 919 90.39 12.05 -29.21
C GLU A 919 91.55 12.55 -28.34
N HIS A 920 92.18 11.65 -27.60
CA HIS A 920 93.33 11.92 -26.75
C HIS A 920 94.53 11.09 -27.18
N ASP A 921 95.74 11.66 -27.11
CA ASP A 921 96.97 10.87 -27.33
C ASP A 921 97.40 10.13 -26.03
N ASP A 922 97.06 10.67 -24.85
CA ASP A 922 97.25 10.10 -23.51
C ASP A 922 96.04 10.52 -22.66
N LEU A 923 95.06 9.62 -22.50
CA LEU A 923 93.84 9.87 -21.71
C LEU A 923 94.05 9.36 -20.29
N ARG A 924 93.94 10.27 -19.31
CA ARG A 924 94.00 9.92 -17.88
C ARG A 924 92.77 10.40 -17.13
N VAL A 925 92.33 9.58 -16.18
CA VAL A 925 91.20 9.85 -15.28
C VAL A 925 91.67 9.59 -13.85
N GLY A 926 91.60 10.60 -12.98
CA GLY A 926 92.14 10.49 -11.62
C GLY A 926 93.63 10.13 -11.57
N GLY A 927 94.38 10.47 -12.63
CA GLY A 927 95.80 10.11 -12.79
C GLY A 927 96.07 8.68 -13.31
N VAL A 928 95.05 7.87 -13.56
CA VAL A 928 95.16 6.53 -14.15
C VAL A 928 94.99 6.60 -15.67
N GLU A 929 95.85 5.92 -16.42
CA GLU A 929 95.74 5.80 -17.89
C GLU A 929 94.57 4.89 -18.26
N VAL A 930 93.66 5.39 -19.09
CA VAL A 930 92.45 4.66 -19.53
C VAL A 930 92.31 4.74 -21.04
N ASP A 931 91.72 3.71 -21.65
CA ASP A 931 91.51 3.66 -23.10
C ASP A 931 90.34 4.55 -23.53
N TRP A 932 89.34 4.69 -22.66
CA TRP A 932 88.14 5.49 -22.89
C TRP A 932 87.49 5.95 -21.61
N TRP A 933 86.72 7.03 -21.72
CA TRP A 933 85.88 7.56 -20.66
C TRP A 933 84.64 8.23 -21.24
N VAL A 934 83.61 8.40 -20.42
CA VAL A 934 82.37 9.10 -20.79
C VAL A 934 82.13 10.20 -19.77
N ASP A 935 81.99 11.43 -20.25
CA ASP A 935 81.65 12.61 -19.44
C ASP A 935 80.39 13.26 -20.01
N GLY A 936 79.27 13.07 -19.32
CA GLY A 936 77.95 13.37 -19.87
C GLY A 936 77.70 12.63 -21.20
N ASP A 937 77.46 13.37 -22.27
CA ASP A 937 77.25 12.83 -23.62
C ASP A 937 78.55 12.74 -24.45
N ASP A 938 79.66 13.28 -23.95
CA ASP A 938 80.93 13.31 -24.66
C ASP A 938 81.73 12.02 -24.41
N VAL A 939 82.09 11.33 -25.50
CA VAL A 939 82.98 10.16 -25.46
C VAL A 939 84.42 10.61 -25.59
N HIS A 940 85.26 10.27 -24.62
CA HIS A 940 86.69 10.48 -24.62
C HIS A 940 87.40 9.16 -24.94
N ALA A 941 88.31 9.14 -25.91
CA ALA A 941 89.00 7.91 -26.31
C ALA A 941 90.47 8.17 -26.66
N ALA A 942 91.35 7.28 -26.21
CA ALA A 942 92.75 7.24 -26.59
C ALA A 942 93.09 6.14 -27.61
N THR A 943 92.19 5.14 -27.74
CA THR A 943 92.37 4.02 -28.66
C THR A 943 91.12 3.78 -29.50
N THR A 944 91.26 3.09 -30.63
CA THR A 944 90.11 2.66 -31.46
C THR A 944 89.19 1.71 -30.69
N ASP A 945 89.75 0.84 -29.85
CA ASP A 945 88.97 -0.04 -28.96
C ASP A 945 88.19 0.76 -27.93
N GLY A 946 88.85 1.74 -27.31
CA GLY A 946 88.23 2.68 -26.38
C GLY A 946 87.09 3.48 -27.03
N LEU A 947 87.30 4.00 -28.24
CA LEU A 947 86.26 4.73 -28.98
C LEU A 947 85.04 3.83 -29.25
N ALA A 948 85.26 2.59 -29.68
CA ALA A 948 84.18 1.64 -29.90
C ALA A 948 83.38 1.36 -28.61
N ARG A 949 84.07 1.13 -27.49
CA ARG A 949 83.42 0.89 -26.19
C ARG A 949 82.64 2.11 -25.71
N GLY A 950 83.22 3.30 -25.78
CA GLY A 950 82.55 4.53 -25.37
C GLY A 950 81.30 4.83 -26.19
N LEU A 951 81.38 4.69 -27.52
CA LEU A 951 80.22 4.89 -28.40
C LEU A 951 79.15 3.82 -28.17
N ALA A 952 79.54 2.54 -28.05
CA ALA A 952 78.61 1.45 -27.76
C ALA A 952 77.90 1.64 -26.42
N TRP A 953 78.59 2.17 -25.41
CA TRP A 953 78.03 2.48 -24.11
C TRP A 953 77.01 3.62 -24.17
N VAL A 954 77.40 4.80 -24.67
CA VAL A 954 76.52 6.00 -24.72
C VAL A 954 75.29 5.79 -25.60
N THR A 955 75.37 4.90 -26.60
CA THR A 955 74.23 4.55 -27.47
C THR A 955 73.35 3.42 -26.95
N GLY A 956 73.69 2.83 -25.78
CA GLY A 956 72.94 1.72 -25.20
C GLY A 956 73.07 0.40 -25.98
N ARG A 957 74.13 0.25 -26.79
CA ARG A 957 74.39 -0.90 -27.67
C ARG A 957 75.70 -1.59 -27.30
N TRP A 958 75.88 -1.84 -25.99
CA TRP A 958 77.09 -2.44 -25.43
C TRP A 958 77.41 -3.82 -26.04
N ASP A 959 76.38 -4.57 -26.47
CA ASP A 959 76.49 -5.82 -27.21
C ASP A 959 77.32 -5.68 -28.51
N ARG A 960 77.22 -4.52 -29.17
CA ARG A 960 77.87 -4.26 -30.47
C ARG A 960 79.31 -3.75 -30.37
N ARG A 961 79.85 -3.61 -29.16
CA ARG A 961 81.21 -3.06 -28.96
C ARG A 961 82.26 -3.79 -29.79
N TRP A 962 82.24 -5.12 -29.85
CA TRP A 962 83.27 -5.90 -30.54
C TRP A 962 83.19 -5.76 -32.06
N LEU A 963 81.97 -5.81 -32.61
CA LEU A 963 81.71 -5.54 -34.03
C LEU A 963 82.18 -4.13 -34.41
N LEU A 964 81.92 -3.16 -33.53
CA LEU A 964 82.32 -1.78 -33.75
C LEU A 964 83.84 -1.59 -33.73
N VAL A 965 84.56 -2.28 -32.85
CA VAL A 965 86.05 -2.27 -32.84
C VAL A 965 86.59 -2.70 -34.20
N GLU A 966 86.08 -3.80 -34.74
CA GLU A 966 86.51 -4.33 -36.05
C GLU A 966 86.14 -3.36 -37.18
N ALA A 967 84.91 -2.83 -37.17
CA ALA A 967 84.43 -1.87 -38.15
C ALA A 967 85.21 -0.54 -38.15
N LEU A 968 85.65 -0.06 -36.98
CA LEU A 968 86.44 1.16 -36.87
C LEU A 968 87.91 0.93 -37.25
N SER A 969 88.43 -0.27 -37.02
CA SER A 969 89.82 -0.64 -37.35
C SER A 969 90.00 -0.92 -38.84
N GLU A 970 89.00 -1.55 -39.48
CA GLU A 970 89.00 -1.89 -40.92
C GLU A 970 87.67 -1.44 -41.59
N PRO A 971 87.51 -0.14 -41.92
CA PRO A 971 86.26 0.38 -42.47
C PRO A 971 85.79 -0.30 -43.77
N GLU A 972 86.71 -0.77 -44.61
CA GLU A 972 86.37 -1.56 -45.82
C GLU A 972 85.70 -2.92 -45.53
N ALA A 973 85.89 -3.50 -44.35
CA ALA A 973 85.26 -4.76 -43.97
C ALA A 973 83.79 -4.60 -43.56
N LEU A 974 83.34 -3.37 -43.29
CA LEU A 974 82.01 -3.06 -42.76
C LEU A 974 80.84 -3.72 -43.53
N PRO A 975 80.79 -3.75 -44.87
CA PRO A 975 79.69 -4.41 -45.59
C PRO A 975 79.62 -5.92 -45.31
N ARG A 976 80.77 -6.59 -45.13
CA ARG A 976 80.81 -8.02 -44.77
C ARG A 976 80.36 -8.21 -43.32
N LEU A 977 80.87 -7.38 -42.40
CA LEU A 977 80.55 -7.43 -40.98
C LEU A 977 79.05 -7.26 -40.71
N LEU A 978 78.39 -6.32 -41.39
CA LEU A 978 76.94 -6.12 -41.26
C LEU A 978 76.10 -7.29 -41.81
N VAL A 979 76.62 -8.04 -42.79
CA VAL A 979 75.96 -9.25 -43.30
C VAL A 979 76.12 -10.42 -42.32
N GLU A 980 77.29 -10.57 -41.71
CA GLU A 980 77.56 -11.59 -40.70
C GLU A 980 76.68 -11.38 -39.45
N ASP A 981 76.58 -10.13 -39.00
CA ASP A 981 75.74 -9.74 -37.86
C ASP A 981 74.24 -10.03 -38.06
N ALA A 982 73.75 -10.07 -39.30
CA ALA A 982 72.34 -10.39 -39.59
C ALA A 982 71.95 -11.86 -39.31
N PHE A 983 72.91 -12.72 -38.96
CA PHE A 983 72.69 -14.11 -38.56
C PHE A 983 72.64 -14.33 -37.04
N GLU A 984 73.03 -13.33 -36.24
CA GLU A 984 72.86 -13.30 -34.78
C GLU A 984 71.50 -12.71 -34.40
#